data_AF-A0A0P0VPH8-F1
#
_entry.id   AF-A0A0P0VPH8-F1
#
_cell.length_a   1.000
_cell.length_b   1.000
_cell.length_c   1.000
_cell.angle_alpha   90.00
_cell.angle_beta   90.00
_cell.angle_gamma   90.00
#
_symmetry.space_group_name_H-M   'P 1'
#
loop_
_entity.id
_entity.type
_entity.pdbx_description
1 polymer ?
#
loop_
_entity_poly.entity_id
_entity_poly.type
_entity_poly.pdbx_seq_one_letter_code
_entity_poly.pdbx_strand_id
1 'polypeptide(L)'
;ISMIKVKRGEHRLFRLAENLCMNLILSLRDFFLVKKELKGPTEFTETLNRITIISLAITMKTRGIAEVEHIIHLQPLLEQIMATSQHTWSEKTLRYFPPLIRDFLMGRMDKRGQAIQAWQQAETTVINQCNQLLSPSAEPTYVMTYLSHSFPQHRQYLCAGAWMLMNGHLEINSANLARVLREFSPEEVTANIYTMVDVLLHHIQLELQRGHQIQDLLSKAITNLAFFIWTHELLPLDILLLALIDRDDDPYALRLVINLLERPELQQRIKAFCTSRSPEHWLKNQPPKRVELQKALGNHLSGKERYPPFFDDIAARLLLVIPLIIYRLIENDATDIADRVLAVYSTFLAFHPLRFTFVRDILAYFYGHLPSKLIVRILNVLGVSTKTPFSESFAQYLASSNSSICPPPEYFANLLFGLVNNVIPPLSCKSKSNPSDAAGSTARTTYNKPYTSSAGGISNSDGQRAFYQNQDPGSYTQLVLETAAIEILSLCVPASQIVSSLVQIIAHVQAMLIQSNSGHGMSGGLGQNSGVPTSSGGGVEPVGANRPNTTASGINASNFVSRSGYSCQQLSVLMIQACGLLLAQLPPEFHTLLYAEAARIIKDCWWLADSSRPVKELDSAVGYALLDPTWASQDNTSTAIGNIVALLHSFFSNLPHEWLESTHTVIKHLRPVNSVAMLRIAFRILGPLLPRLAFARPLFMKTLALLFNVLGDVFGKNSQASPPVEASEIADIIDFLHHAVMYEGQGGPVQSTSKPKLEILTLCGKVMEILRPDVQHLLSHLKTDPNSSVYAATHPKLVQNPS
;
A
#
# COMPACT_ATOMS: atom_id res chain seq x y z
N ILE A 1 26.74 -7.55 -6.92
CA ILE A 1 26.99 -7.58 -5.45
C ILE A 1 27.59 -8.91 -5.02
N SER A 2 26.97 -10.04 -5.39
CA SER A 2 27.46 -11.38 -5.07
C SER A 2 28.96 -11.60 -5.35
N MET A 3 29.43 -11.15 -6.52
CA MET A 3 30.84 -11.26 -6.89
C MET A 3 31.82 -10.33 -6.14
N ILE A 4 31.33 -9.32 -5.41
CA ILE A 4 32.16 -8.26 -4.80
C ILE A 4 32.16 -8.37 -3.27
N LYS A 5 31.10 -8.93 -2.68
CA LYS A 5 30.90 -8.98 -1.23
C LYS A 5 31.99 -9.69 -0.43
N VAL A 6 32.70 -10.62 -1.08
CA VAL A 6 33.84 -11.38 -0.54
C VAL A 6 35.21 -10.85 -1.00
N LYS A 7 35.25 -9.87 -1.90
CA LYS A 7 36.50 -9.34 -2.46
C LYS A 7 37.11 -8.30 -1.54
N ARG A 8 38.29 -8.61 -0.99
CA ARG A 8 39.11 -7.71 -0.16
C ARG A 8 39.45 -6.44 -0.93
N GLY A 9 39.47 -5.29 -0.24
CA GLY A 9 39.85 -4.01 -0.83
C GLY A 9 38.83 -3.37 -1.79
N GLU A 10 37.66 -3.98 -2.04
CA GLU A 10 36.61 -3.47 -2.94
C GLU A 10 35.43 -2.83 -2.18
N HIS A 11 35.65 -2.40 -0.94
CA HIS A 11 34.60 -1.95 -0.02
C HIS A 11 33.78 -0.79 -0.56
N ARG A 12 34.44 0.15 -1.24
CA ARG A 12 33.77 1.32 -1.79
C ARG A 12 32.81 0.96 -2.93
N LEU A 13 33.26 0.18 -3.89
CA LEU A 13 32.42 -0.32 -4.98
C LEU A 13 31.26 -1.16 -4.41
N PHE A 14 31.54 -1.99 -3.43
CA PHE A 14 30.52 -2.75 -2.72
C PHE A 14 29.46 -1.83 -2.08
N ARG A 15 29.85 -0.79 -1.35
CA ARG A 15 28.89 0.11 -0.69
C ARG A 15 28.03 0.88 -1.68
N LEU A 16 28.62 1.35 -2.78
CA LEU A 16 27.85 2.00 -3.85
C LEU A 16 26.85 1.04 -4.49
N ALA A 17 27.27 -0.20 -4.76
CA ALA A 17 26.37 -1.22 -5.29
C ALA A 17 25.25 -1.57 -4.31
N GLU A 18 25.56 -1.75 -3.02
CA GLU A 18 24.57 -2.05 -1.99
C GLU A 18 23.58 -0.90 -1.82
N ASN A 19 24.04 0.36 -1.76
CA ASN A 19 23.17 1.52 -1.68
C ASN A 19 22.27 1.66 -2.93
N LEU A 20 22.78 1.38 -4.12
CA LEU A 20 21.97 1.31 -5.34
C LEU A 20 20.89 0.23 -5.22
N CYS A 21 21.23 -0.97 -4.75
CA CYS A 21 20.26 -2.03 -4.55
C CYS A 21 19.22 -1.68 -3.48
N MET A 22 19.59 -1.00 -2.40
CA MET A 22 18.61 -0.49 -1.43
C MET A 22 17.63 0.50 -2.09
N ASN A 23 18.12 1.44 -2.91
CA ASN A 23 17.26 2.37 -3.65
C ASN A 23 16.28 1.62 -4.58
N LEU A 24 16.76 0.59 -5.28
CA LEU A 24 15.94 -0.22 -6.17
C LEU A 24 14.88 -1.02 -5.42
N ILE A 25 15.25 -1.67 -4.30
CA ILE A 25 14.31 -2.47 -3.49
C ILE A 25 13.22 -1.57 -2.88
N LEU A 26 13.59 -0.38 -2.39
CA LEU A 26 12.65 0.57 -1.81
C LEU A 26 11.79 1.28 -2.87
N SER A 27 12.16 1.24 -4.16
CA SER A 27 11.35 1.76 -5.25
C SER A 27 10.38 0.75 -5.86
N LEU A 28 10.48 -0.53 -5.48
CA LEU A 28 9.57 -1.57 -5.96
C LEU A 28 8.16 -1.30 -5.43
N ARG A 29 7.21 -1.16 -6.35
CA ARG A 29 5.77 -1.11 -6.05
C ARG A 29 5.09 -2.47 -6.14
N ASP A 30 5.71 -3.40 -6.86
CA ASP A 30 5.33 -4.80 -6.92
C ASP A 30 6.60 -5.66 -6.92
N PHE A 31 6.75 -6.46 -5.88
CA PHE A 31 7.91 -7.32 -5.64
C PHE A 31 7.98 -8.53 -6.58
N PHE A 32 6.84 -8.92 -7.17
CA PHE A 32 6.70 -10.23 -7.81
C PHE A 32 6.80 -10.17 -9.34
N LEU A 33 6.94 -8.98 -9.92
CA LEU A 33 7.32 -8.78 -11.33
C LEU A 33 8.66 -9.43 -11.68
N VAL A 34 9.52 -9.72 -10.69
CA VAL A 34 10.79 -10.44 -10.85
C VAL A 34 10.54 -11.95 -10.88
N LYS A 35 9.77 -12.43 -11.87
CA LYS A 35 9.69 -13.86 -12.20
C LYS A 35 10.96 -14.29 -12.91
N LYS A 36 11.92 -14.91 -12.21
CA LYS A 36 12.92 -15.83 -12.80
C LYS A 36 13.66 -16.63 -11.72
N GLU A 37 13.45 -17.94 -11.77
CA GLU A 37 14.22 -19.00 -11.09
C GLU A 37 14.40 -18.86 -9.58
N LEU A 38 13.35 -19.23 -8.83
CA LEU A 38 13.41 -19.49 -7.38
C LEU A 38 14.23 -20.77 -7.08
N LYS A 39 15.54 -20.77 -7.35
CA LYS A 39 16.45 -21.87 -6.99
C LYS A 39 17.55 -21.38 -6.04
N GLY A 40 17.60 -21.98 -4.86
CA GLY A 40 18.64 -21.72 -3.86
C GLY A 40 18.46 -20.39 -3.11
N PRO A 41 19.23 -20.15 -2.05
CA PRO A 41 19.13 -18.93 -1.23
C PRO A 41 19.43 -17.66 -2.04
N THR A 42 18.98 -16.51 -1.55
CA THR A 42 19.34 -15.22 -2.16
C THR A 42 20.85 -15.00 -2.07
N GLU A 43 21.45 -14.43 -3.11
CA GLU A 43 22.85 -13.98 -3.07
C GLU A 43 23.02 -12.61 -2.40
N PHE A 44 21.92 -12.06 -1.86
CA PHE A 44 21.87 -10.77 -1.18
C PHE A 44 22.70 -10.78 0.09
N THR A 45 23.08 -9.57 0.51
CA THR A 45 23.71 -9.34 1.82
C THR A 45 22.62 -9.30 2.88
N GLU A 46 22.98 -9.49 4.16
CA GLU A 46 21.99 -9.41 5.24
C GLU A 46 21.27 -8.05 5.26
N THR A 47 21.99 -6.95 5.00
CA THR A 47 21.42 -5.61 4.84
C THR A 47 20.31 -5.59 3.78
N LEU A 48 20.59 -6.10 2.58
CA LEU A 48 19.61 -6.11 1.50
C LEU A 48 18.42 -7.03 1.80
N ASN A 49 18.66 -8.15 2.48
CA ASN A 49 17.58 -9.04 2.94
C ASN A 49 16.66 -8.33 3.94
N ARG A 50 17.20 -7.63 4.94
CA ARG A 50 16.42 -6.82 5.88
C ARG A 50 15.59 -5.75 5.18
N ILE A 51 16.20 -5.01 4.26
CA ILE A 51 15.51 -3.97 3.48
C ILE A 51 14.41 -4.57 2.59
N THR A 52 14.64 -5.75 2.03
CA THR A 52 13.64 -6.48 1.25
C THR A 52 12.43 -6.84 2.12
N ILE A 53 12.64 -7.36 3.32
CA ILE A 53 11.55 -7.68 4.26
C ILE A 53 10.77 -6.41 4.66
N ILE A 54 11.47 -5.31 5.00
CA ILE A 54 10.81 -4.03 5.35
C ILE A 54 9.96 -3.53 4.17
N SER A 55 10.55 -3.48 2.97
CA SER A 55 9.87 -2.96 1.79
C SER A 55 8.68 -3.84 1.39
N LEU A 56 8.80 -5.17 1.54
CA LEU A 56 7.70 -6.11 1.36
C LEU A 56 6.59 -5.88 2.39
N ALA A 57 6.92 -5.69 3.67
CA ALA A 57 5.95 -5.40 4.73
C ALA A 57 5.19 -4.09 4.48
N ILE A 58 5.89 -3.03 4.10
CA ILE A 58 5.29 -1.73 3.74
C ILE A 58 4.36 -1.91 2.53
N THR A 59 4.84 -2.57 1.47
CA THR A 59 4.07 -2.78 0.23
C THR A 59 2.82 -3.60 0.48
N MET A 60 2.93 -4.74 1.15
CA MET A 60 1.77 -5.59 1.46
C MET A 60 0.75 -4.86 2.35
N LYS A 61 1.20 -4.16 3.39
CA LYS A 61 0.26 -3.47 4.29
C LYS A 61 -0.46 -2.31 3.61
N THR A 62 0.22 -1.59 2.73
CA THR A 62 -0.30 -0.35 2.15
C THR A 62 -0.88 -0.52 0.76
N ARG A 63 -0.58 -1.60 0.03
CA ARG A 63 -1.04 -1.85 -1.34
C ARG A 63 -1.56 -3.27 -1.58
N GLY A 64 -1.32 -4.20 -0.68
CA GLY A 64 -1.69 -5.62 -0.80
C GLY A 64 -0.95 -6.37 -1.91
N ILE A 65 -1.15 -7.69 -1.98
CA ILE A 65 -0.63 -8.53 -3.07
C ILE A 65 -1.62 -8.57 -4.24
N ALA A 66 -1.19 -8.08 -5.41
CA ALA A 66 -2.05 -7.87 -6.57
C ALA A 66 -2.59 -9.16 -7.22
N GLU A 67 -1.79 -10.22 -7.30
CA GLU A 67 -2.13 -11.47 -8.00
C GLU A 67 -2.11 -12.69 -7.08
N VAL A 68 -2.98 -13.68 -7.36
CA VAL A 68 -3.04 -14.93 -6.56
C VAL A 68 -1.74 -15.73 -6.64
N GLU A 69 -1.08 -15.74 -7.80
CA GLU A 69 0.18 -16.47 -8.00
C GLU A 69 1.27 -15.93 -7.07
N HIS A 70 1.29 -14.62 -6.84
CA HIS A 70 2.24 -13.95 -5.97
C HIS A 70 2.07 -14.35 -4.50
N ILE A 71 0.83 -14.59 -4.05
CA ILE A 71 0.55 -15.08 -2.70
C ILE A 71 1.17 -16.46 -2.49
N ILE A 72 1.08 -17.35 -3.49
CA ILE A 72 1.66 -18.70 -3.43
C ILE A 72 3.20 -18.62 -3.38
N HIS A 73 3.80 -17.62 -4.03
CA HIS A 73 5.24 -17.41 -4.04
C HIS A 73 5.80 -16.68 -2.81
N LEU A 74 4.95 -16.07 -1.98
CA LEU A 74 5.38 -15.30 -0.82
C LEU A 74 6.21 -16.14 0.16
N GLN A 75 5.70 -17.30 0.58
CA GLN A 75 6.40 -18.15 1.54
C GLN A 75 7.76 -18.65 1.00
N PRO A 76 7.85 -19.25 -0.22
CA PRO A 76 9.13 -19.61 -0.81
C PRO A 76 10.12 -18.44 -0.92
N LEU A 77 9.63 -17.24 -1.24
CA LEU A 77 10.46 -16.04 -1.29
C LEU A 77 11.01 -15.67 0.10
N LEU A 78 10.17 -15.70 1.14
CA LEU A 78 10.58 -15.45 2.51
C LEU A 78 11.62 -16.49 2.98
N GLU A 79 11.41 -17.77 2.68
CA GLU A 79 12.37 -18.84 2.96
C GLU A 79 13.71 -18.57 2.27
N GLN A 80 13.69 -18.13 1.01
CA GLN A 80 14.88 -17.82 0.23
C GLN A 80 15.68 -16.62 0.79
N ILE A 81 14.99 -15.55 1.17
CA ILE A 81 15.58 -14.34 1.78
C ILE A 81 16.19 -14.69 3.14
N MET A 82 15.50 -15.55 3.89
CA MET A 82 15.86 -15.88 5.26
C MET A 82 16.82 -17.08 5.40
N ALA A 83 17.12 -17.79 4.30
CA ALA A 83 18.01 -18.95 4.29
C ALA A 83 19.46 -18.60 4.64
N THR A 84 19.95 -17.43 4.24
CA THR A 84 21.34 -16.98 4.45
C THR A 84 21.49 -15.93 5.53
N SER A 85 20.40 -15.48 6.15
CA SER A 85 20.41 -14.36 7.08
C SER A 85 20.07 -14.81 8.51
N GLN A 86 20.80 -14.28 9.50
CA GLN A 86 20.61 -14.69 10.90
C GLN A 86 19.83 -13.68 11.72
N HIS A 87 19.35 -12.61 11.08
CA HIS A 87 18.62 -11.56 11.76
C HIS A 87 17.25 -11.97 12.30
N THR A 88 16.87 -11.25 13.34
CA THR A 88 15.53 -11.20 13.93
C THR A 88 15.00 -9.76 13.93
N TRP A 89 13.73 -9.63 14.28
CA TRP A 89 13.02 -8.36 14.39
C TRP A 89 12.45 -8.24 15.80
N SER A 90 12.47 -7.04 16.37
CA SER A 90 11.84 -6.79 17.66
C SER A 90 10.32 -6.97 17.59
N GLU A 91 9.70 -7.27 18.73
CA GLU A 91 8.24 -7.32 18.85
C GLU A 91 7.59 -5.99 18.46
N LYS A 92 8.24 -4.86 18.85
CA LYS A 92 7.80 -3.50 18.53
C LYS A 92 7.72 -3.23 17.03
N THR A 93 8.61 -3.82 16.25
CA THR A 93 8.55 -3.80 14.78
C THR A 93 7.50 -4.78 14.26
N LEU A 94 7.58 -6.05 14.69
CA LEU A 94 6.77 -7.14 14.16
C LEU A 94 5.28 -6.89 14.32
N ARG A 95 4.84 -6.18 15.37
CA ARG A 95 3.42 -5.82 15.56
C ARG A 95 2.83 -5.00 14.41
N TYR A 96 3.65 -4.25 13.67
CA TYR A 96 3.20 -3.46 12.52
C TYR A 96 3.25 -4.21 11.19
N PHE A 97 3.98 -5.34 11.12
CA PHE A 97 4.09 -6.13 9.90
C PHE A 97 2.75 -6.81 9.56
N PRO A 98 2.45 -7.01 8.26
CA PRO A 98 1.34 -7.85 7.83
C PRO A 98 1.39 -9.24 8.48
N PRO A 99 0.24 -9.84 8.85
CA PRO A 99 0.20 -11.13 9.56
C PRO A 99 1.03 -12.23 8.87
N LEU A 100 0.93 -12.37 7.54
CA LEU A 100 1.65 -13.39 6.78
C LEU A 100 3.19 -13.29 6.93
N ILE A 101 3.74 -12.08 6.98
CA ILE A 101 5.18 -11.87 7.18
C ILE A 101 5.52 -12.02 8.66
N ARG A 102 4.72 -11.41 9.54
CA ARG A 102 4.94 -11.44 10.99
C ARG A 102 5.01 -12.88 11.48
N ASP A 103 4.02 -13.69 11.15
CA ASP A 103 3.89 -15.06 11.66
C ASP A 103 5.04 -15.96 11.17
N PHE A 104 5.55 -15.72 9.95
CA PHE A 104 6.76 -16.37 9.44
C PHE A 104 8.02 -15.99 10.23
N LEU A 105 8.14 -14.73 10.66
CA LEU A 105 9.35 -14.21 11.32
C LEU A 105 9.37 -14.43 12.85
N MET A 106 8.21 -14.51 13.51
CA MET A 106 8.10 -14.65 14.97
C MET A 106 8.82 -15.89 15.53
N GLY A 107 8.91 -16.98 14.76
CA GLY A 107 9.53 -18.24 15.20
C GLY A 107 11.06 -18.27 15.15
N ARG A 108 11.74 -17.20 14.71
CA ARG A 108 13.20 -17.21 14.53
C ARG A 108 13.92 -16.98 15.85
N MET A 109 14.91 -17.85 16.12
CA MET A 109 15.77 -17.74 17.31
C MET A 109 16.70 -16.52 17.22
N ASP A 110 16.65 -15.66 18.24
CA ASP A 110 17.61 -14.58 18.40
C ASP A 110 18.96 -15.12 18.89
N LYS A 111 20.02 -14.88 18.11
CA LYS A 111 21.38 -15.32 18.40
C LYS A 111 22.25 -14.25 19.05
N ARG A 112 21.74 -13.04 19.29
CA ARG A 112 22.53 -11.96 19.93
C ARG A 112 23.06 -12.37 21.30
N GLY A 113 22.23 -13.05 22.11
CA GLY A 113 22.68 -13.59 23.41
C GLY A 113 23.84 -14.57 23.29
N GLN A 114 23.84 -15.44 22.27
CA GLN A 114 24.95 -16.36 21.99
C GLN A 114 26.21 -15.61 21.52
N ALA A 115 26.06 -14.57 20.69
CA ALA A 115 27.16 -13.74 20.24
C ALA A 115 27.84 -12.99 21.39
N ILE A 116 27.06 -12.52 22.38
CA ILE A 116 27.58 -11.89 23.60
C ILE A 116 28.27 -12.91 24.51
N GLN A 117 27.74 -14.13 24.66
CA GLN A 117 28.43 -15.19 25.40
C GLN A 117 29.78 -15.55 24.74
N ALA A 118 29.81 -15.66 23.41
CA ALA A 118 31.04 -15.88 22.67
C ALA A 118 32.02 -14.70 22.81
N TRP A 119 31.52 -13.46 22.85
CA TRP A 119 32.33 -12.29 23.16
C TRP A 119 32.98 -12.41 24.54
N GLN A 120 32.22 -12.72 25.59
CA GLN A 120 32.74 -12.83 26.96
C GLN A 120 33.85 -13.89 27.09
N GLN A 121 33.77 -14.98 26.31
CA GLN A 121 34.81 -15.99 26.26
C GLN A 121 36.07 -15.53 25.51
N ALA A 122 35.90 -14.72 24.47
CA ALA A 122 36.98 -14.23 23.62
C ALA A 122 37.59 -12.90 24.11
N GLU A 123 36.90 -12.15 24.98
CA GLU A 123 37.18 -10.76 25.33
C GLU A 123 38.64 -10.54 25.70
N THR A 124 39.17 -11.28 26.68
CA THR A 124 40.56 -11.12 27.12
C THR A 124 41.56 -11.32 25.97
N THR A 125 41.32 -12.31 25.10
CA THR A 125 42.20 -12.59 23.97
C THR A 125 42.11 -11.49 22.92
N VAL A 126 40.89 -11.05 22.57
CA VAL A 126 40.65 -9.98 21.59
C VAL A 126 41.26 -8.67 22.08
N ILE A 127 41.04 -8.30 23.35
CA ILE A 127 41.59 -7.08 23.95
C ILE A 127 43.12 -7.10 23.95
N ASN A 128 43.75 -8.24 24.27
CA ASN A 128 45.21 -8.37 24.20
C ASN A 128 45.76 -8.22 22.77
N GLN A 129 45.09 -8.82 21.78
CA GLN A 129 45.48 -8.67 20.37
C GLN A 129 45.28 -7.24 19.88
N CYS A 130 44.17 -6.61 20.24
CA CYS A 130 43.88 -5.21 19.93
C CYS A 130 44.89 -4.27 20.60
N ASN A 131 45.29 -4.49 21.85
CA ASN A 131 46.29 -3.67 22.54
C ASN A 131 47.63 -3.69 21.79
N GLN A 132 48.08 -4.86 21.34
CA GLN A 132 49.32 -4.99 20.57
C GLN A 132 49.21 -4.34 19.18
N LEU A 133 48.07 -4.53 18.50
CA LEU A 133 47.83 -3.98 17.16
C LEU A 133 47.67 -2.46 17.17
N LEU A 134 46.98 -1.92 18.18
CA LEU A 134 46.50 -0.54 18.25
C LEU A 134 47.32 0.34 19.20
N SER A 135 48.37 -0.19 19.83
CA SER A 135 49.30 0.64 20.60
C SER A 135 49.88 1.77 19.72
N PRO A 136 49.97 3.02 20.22
CA PRO A 136 50.59 4.12 19.48
C PRO A 136 52.00 3.82 18.97
N SER A 137 52.76 2.98 19.68
CA SER A 137 54.11 2.55 19.31
C SER A 137 54.15 1.27 18.46
N ALA A 138 53.00 0.75 18.02
CA ALA A 138 52.94 -0.50 17.26
C ALA A 138 53.51 -0.33 15.84
N GLU A 139 54.49 -1.17 15.50
CA GLU A 139 55.10 -1.19 14.17
C GLU A 139 54.10 -1.62 13.08
N PRO A 140 54.13 -1.01 11.88
CA PRO A 140 53.32 -1.38 10.72
C PRO A 140 53.31 -2.87 10.37
N THR A 141 54.41 -3.57 10.61
CA THR A 141 54.61 -4.99 10.27
C THR A 141 53.75 -5.92 11.11
N TYR A 142 53.33 -5.50 12.30
CA TYR A 142 52.48 -6.29 13.19
C TYR A 142 51.10 -6.60 12.59
N VAL A 143 50.64 -5.79 11.63
CA VAL A 143 49.40 -6.06 10.86
C VAL A 143 49.43 -7.45 10.23
N MET A 144 50.57 -7.88 9.67
CA MET A 144 50.70 -9.20 9.07
C MET A 144 50.65 -10.31 10.14
N THR A 145 51.29 -10.08 11.29
CA THR A 145 51.21 -11.00 12.43
C THR A 145 49.77 -11.18 12.89
N TYR A 146 49.01 -10.10 13.04
CA TYR A 146 47.59 -10.16 13.39
C TYR A 146 46.79 -10.95 12.35
N LEU A 147 46.97 -10.67 11.06
CA LEU A 147 46.25 -11.36 9.97
C LEU A 147 46.61 -12.85 9.84
N SER A 148 47.84 -13.23 10.18
CA SER A 148 48.31 -14.63 10.12
C SER A 148 47.91 -15.44 11.35
N HIS A 149 47.91 -14.84 12.54
CA HIS A 149 47.79 -15.56 13.81
C HIS A 149 46.49 -15.32 14.57
N SER A 150 45.68 -14.32 14.21
CA SER A 150 44.35 -14.16 14.81
C SER A 150 43.42 -15.29 14.40
N PHE A 151 42.77 -15.91 15.39
CA PHE A 151 41.72 -16.90 15.15
C PHE A 151 40.59 -16.26 14.33
N PRO A 152 40.11 -16.92 13.25
CA PRO A 152 39.04 -16.36 12.42
C PRO A 152 37.81 -15.91 13.23
N GLN A 153 37.43 -16.68 14.26
CA GLN A 153 36.30 -16.36 15.15
C GLN A 153 36.52 -15.09 15.99
N HIS A 154 37.77 -14.70 16.26
CA HIS A 154 38.08 -13.50 17.04
C HIS A 154 38.09 -12.23 16.17
N ARG A 155 38.33 -12.38 14.85
CA ARG A 155 38.39 -11.26 13.90
C ARG A 155 37.09 -10.48 13.78
N GLN A 156 35.94 -11.12 14.04
CA GLN A 156 34.63 -10.47 14.02
C GLN A 156 34.43 -9.45 15.16
N TYR A 157 35.32 -9.48 16.17
CA TYR A 157 35.29 -8.58 17.32
C TYR A 157 36.35 -7.47 17.24
N LEU A 158 37.04 -7.31 16.11
CA LEU A 158 38.12 -6.31 15.98
C LEU A 158 37.61 -4.89 16.26
N CYS A 159 36.47 -4.51 15.68
CA CYS A 159 35.87 -3.20 15.93
C CYS A 159 35.39 -3.04 17.38
N ALA A 160 34.84 -4.09 17.98
CA ALA A 160 34.44 -4.12 19.39
C ALA A 160 35.65 -3.92 20.32
N GLY A 161 36.74 -4.66 20.10
CA GLY A 161 37.97 -4.53 20.86
C GLY A 161 38.62 -3.16 20.69
N ALA A 162 38.67 -2.62 19.48
CA ALA A 162 39.17 -1.26 19.22
C ALA A 162 38.36 -0.20 19.99
N TRP A 163 37.03 -0.32 19.98
CA TRP A 163 36.16 0.59 20.73
C TRP A 163 36.33 0.46 22.25
N MET A 164 36.46 -0.76 22.78
CA MET A 164 36.71 -1.03 24.19
C MET A 164 38.04 -0.42 24.67
N LEU A 165 39.09 -0.46 23.86
CA LEU A 165 40.39 0.14 24.21
C LEU A 165 40.38 1.66 24.23
N MET A 166 39.47 2.28 23.47
CA MET A 166 39.26 3.73 23.48
C MET A 166 38.53 4.22 24.74
N ASN A 167 38.17 3.35 25.69
CA ASN A 167 37.36 3.67 26.86
C ASN A 167 38.14 4.49 27.92
N GLY A 168 38.70 5.66 27.57
CA GLY A 168 39.47 6.53 28.47
C GLY A 168 40.70 7.18 27.83
N HIS A 169 41.13 6.72 26.66
CA HIS A 169 42.30 7.21 25.92
C HIS A 169 42.01 7.28 24.41
N LEU A 170 42.23 8.44 23.78
CA LEU A 170 41.96 8.66 22.35
C LEU A 170 43.11 8.23 21.42
N GLU A 171 44.24 7.80 21.98
CA GLU A 171 45.44 7.46 21.21
C GLU A 171 45.44 5.96 20.84
N ILE A 172 44.70 5.61 19.79
CA ILE A 172 44.84 4.30 19.12
C ILE A 172 45.55 4.46 17.78
N ASN A 173 46.33 3.45 17.39
CA ASN A 173 46.95 3.38 16.07
C ASN A 173 45.92 3.03 14.99
N SER A 174 45.16 4.05 14.58
CA SER A 174 44.13 3.98 13.56
C SER A 174 44.66 3.58 12.17
N ALA A 175 45.94 3.83 11.89
CA ALA A 175 46.58 3.42 10.65
C ALA A 175 46.70 1.88 10.55
N ASN A 176 47.08 1.21 11.64
CA ASN A 176 47.13 -0.25 11.69
C ASN A 176 45.72 -0.85 11.62
N LEU A 177 44.74 -0.27 12.33
CA LEU A 177 43.35 -0.68 12.23
C LEU A 177 42.84 -0.60 10.78
N ALA A 178 43.09 0.53 10.09
CA ALA A 178 42.70 0.72 8.70
C ALA A 178 43.35 -0.31 7.75
N ARG A 179 44.60 -0.70 8.01
CA ARG A 179 45.30 -1.72 7.21
C ARG A 179 44.67 -3.10 7.40
N VAL A 180 44.29 -3.49 8.62
CA VAL A 180 43.60 -4.76 8.87
C VAL A 180 42.22 -4.78 8.23
N LEU A 181 41.43 -3.71 8.41
CA LEU A 181 40.08 -3.63 7.85
C LEU A 181 40.06 -3.71 6.31
N ARG A 182 41.13 -3.27 5.64
CA ARG A 182 41.31 -3.40 4.18
C ARG A 182 41.44 -4.84 3.70
N GLU A 183 42.00 -5.70 4.56
CA GLU A 183 42.19 -7.12 4.27
C GLU A 183 40.94 -7.95 4.60
N PHE A 184 39.97 -7.36 5.29
CA PHE A 184 38.65 -7.97 5.47
C PHE A 184 37.82 -7.77 4.20
N SER A 185 36.88 -8.67 3.96
CA SER A 185 35.86 -8.47 2.94
C SER A 185 34.84 -7.41 3.38
N PRO A 186 34.11 -6.79 2.44
CA PRO A 186 33.04 -5.86 2.77
C PRO A 186 31.97 -6.43 3.71
N GLU A 187 31.60 -7.72 3.58
CA GLU A 187 30.66 -8.38 4.50
C GLU A 187 31.27 -8.58 5.90
N GLU A 188 32.53 -8.97 6.01
CA GLU A 188 33.22 -9.10 7.30
C GLU A 188 33.29 -7.75 8.04
N VAL A 189 33.48 -6.64 7.33
CA VAL A 189 33.44 -5.29 7.93
C VAL A 189 32.04 -4.96 8.43
N THR A 190 30.98 -5.26 7.66
CA THR A 190 29.60 -5.07 8.14
C THR A 190 29.33 -5.92 9.37
N ALA A 191 29.71 -7.21 9.36
CA ALA A 191 29.53 -8.08 10.52
C ALA A 191 30.29 -7.59 11.75
N ASN A 192 31.51 -7.06 11.58
CA ASN A 192 32.27 -6.43 12.66
C ASN A 192 31.54 -5.23 13.27
N ILE A 193 30.87 -4.40 12.46
CA ILE A 193 30.11 -3.24 12.95
C ILE A 193 28.89 -3.69 13.75
N TYR A 194 28.13 -4.67 13.25
CA TYR A 194 26.97 -5.20 14.00
C TYR A 194 27.41 -5.83 15.33
N THR A 195 28.48 -6.62 15.32
CA THR A 195 29.06 -7.19 16.53
C THR A 195 29.55 -6.11 17.49
N MET A 196 30.19 -5.05 16.99
CA MET A 196 30.59 -3.89 17.81
C MET A 196 29.39 -3.22 18.46
N VAL A 197 28.28 -3.05 17.74
CA VAL A 197 27.03 -2.50 18.30
C VAL A 197 26.48 -3.40 19.40
N ASP A 198 26.43 -4.72 19.17
CA ASP A 198 25.96 -5.68 20.17
C ASP A 198 26.81 -5.61 21.46
N VAL A 199 28.14 -5.59 21.32
CA VAL A 199 29.08 -5.46 22.46
C VAL A 199 28.96 -4.09 23.14
N LEU A 200 28.83 -3.01 22.37
CA LEU A 200 28.64 -1.64 22.89
C LEU A 200 27.40 -1.56 23.78
N LEU A 201 26.26 -2.04 23.31
CA LEU A 201 25.01 -2.00 24.06
C LEU A 201 25.09 -2.88 25.32
N HIS A 202 25.67 -4.08 25.21
CA HIS A 202 25.94 -4.93 26.36
C HIS A 202 26.84 -4.24 27.40
N HIS A 203 27.91 -3.56 26.96
CA HIS A 203 28.81 -2.84 27.86
C HIS A 203 28.11 -1.69 28.58
N ILE A 204 27.26 -0.91 27.88
CA ILE A 204 26.46 0.15 28.52
C ILE A 204 25.57 -0.43 29.63
N GLN A 205 24.90 -1.55 29.37
CA GLN A 205 24.05 -2.21 30.37
C GLN A 205 24.86 -2.70 31.57
N LEU A 206 26.04 -3.27 31.33
CA LEU A 206 26.93 -3.78 32.37
C LEU A 206 27.52 -2.66 33.25
N GLU A 207 27.95 -1.55 32.66
CA GLU A 207 28.46 -0.40 33.42
C GLU A 207 27.36 0.32 34.20
N LEU A 208 26.13 0.34 33.67
CA LEU A 208 24.97 0.84 34.40
C LEU A 208 24.67 0.00 35.65
N GLN A 209 24.77 -1.33 35.54
CA GLN A 209 24.64 -2.24 36.70
C GLN A 209 25.74 -2.00 37.74
N ARG A 210 26.91 -1.50 37.32
CA ARG A 210 28.03 -1.10 38.19
C ARG A 210 27.84 0.29 38.82
N GLY A 211 26.72 0.97 38.55
CA GLY A 211 26.36 2.26 39.17
C GLY A 211 26.82 3.49 38.39
N HIS A 212 27.35 3.33 37.17
CA HIS A 212 27.72 4.47 36.33
C HIS A 212 26.49 5.21 35.78
N GLN A 213 26.61 6.53 35.64
CA GLN A 213 25.53 7.36 35.11
C GLN A 213 25.34 7.13 33.62
N ILE A 214 24.09 6.89 33.20
CA ILE A 214 23.76 6.57 31.81
C ILE A 214 24.16 7.70 30.84
N GLN A 215 24.04 8.96 31.25
CA GLN A 215 24.36 10.10 30.39
C GLN A 215 25.86 10.13 30.06
N ASP A 216 26.72 9.80 31.02
CA ASP A 216 28.17 9.73 30.83
C ASP A 216 28.54 8.57 29.91
N LEU A 217 27.92 7.40 30.10
CA LEU A 217 28.13 6.23 29.25
C LEU A 217 27.74 6.51 27.79
N LEU A 218 26.57 7.11 27.56
CA LEU A 218 26.13 7.50 26.23
C LEU A 218 27.06 8.55 25.61
N SER A 219 27.41 9.59 26.36
CA SER A 219 28.32 10.65 25.91
C SER A 219 29.68 10.10 25.48
N LYS A 220 30.24 9.16 26.27
CA LYS A 220 31.50 8.47 25.98
C LYS A 220 31.38 7.59 24.73
N ALA A 221 30.32 6.80 24.62
CA ALA A 221 30.05 5.98 23.45
C ALA A 221 29.96 6.83 22.17
N ILE A 222 29.19 7.92 22.19
CA ILE A 222 29.02 8.85 21.07
C ILE A 222 30.35 9.49 20.69
N THR A 223 31.16 9.90 21.67
CA THR A 223 32.48 10.51 21.41
C THR A 223 33.41 9.53 20.72
N ASN A 224 33.47 8.28 21.20
CA ASN A 224 34.31 7.23 20.59
C ASN A 224 33.83 6.87 19.18
N LEU A 225 32.52 6.74 18.96
CA LEU A 225 31.95 6.51 17.64
C LEU A 225 32.23 7.69 16.69
N ALA A 226 32.06 8.93 17.15
CA ALA A 226 32.36 10.12 16.38
C ALA A 226 33.83 10.18 15.95
N PHE A 227 34.76 9.76 16.82
CA PHE A 227 36.18 9.65 16.48
C PHE A 227 36.44 8.64 15.34
N PHE A 228 35.82 7.47 15.40
CA PHE A 228 35.91 6.48 14.32
C PHE A 228 35.29 6.98 13.01
N ILE A 229 34.21 7.73 13.04
CA ILE A 229 33.46 8.13 11.84
C ILE A 229 34.07 9.39 11.19
N TRP A 230 34.44 10.38 12.00
CA TRP A 230 34.78 11.73 11.55
C TRP A 230 36.27 12.05 11.59
N THR A 231 37.01 11.53 12.58
CA THR A 231 38.43 11.87 12.76
C THR A 231 39.32 10.98 11.91
N HIS A 232 39.20 9.67 12.08
CA HIS A 232 39.98 8.71 11.31
C HIS A 232 39.25 8.18 10.11
N GLU A 233 37.92 8.32 10.12
CA GLU A 233 37.06 7.86 9.05
C GLU A 233 37.39 6.36 8.82
N LEU A 234 36.87 5.49 9.68
CA LEU A 234 37.12 4.05 9.70
C LEU A 234 35.83 3.25 9.58
N LEU A 235 34.72 3.81 10.06
CA LEU A 235 33.42 3.16 10.09
C LEU A 235 32.42 3.91 9.19
N PRO A 236 31.71 3.20 8.28
CA PRO A 236 30.62 3.78 7.52
C PRO A 236 29.43 4.08 8.43
N LEU A 237 29.07 5.38 8.52
CA LEU A 237 27.97 5.86 9.36
C LEU A 237 26.63 5.21 9.02
N ASP A 238 26.32 5.04 7.73
CA ASP A 238 25.05 4.44 7.27
C ASP A 238 24.87 3.02 7.81
N ILE A 239 25.92 2.19 7.78
CA ILE A 239 25.87 0.82 8.32
C ILE A 239 25.77 0.81 9.84
N LEU A 240 26.47 1.72 10.53
CA LEU A 240 26.36 1.86 11.99
C LEU A 240 24.93 2.24 12.40
N LEU A 241 24.31 3.20 11.70
CA LEU A 241 22.94 3.62 11.97
C LEU A 241 21.95 2.48 11.69
N LEU A 242 22.11 1.75 10.59
CA LEU A 242 21.30 0.55 10.30
C LEU A 242 21.44 -0.50 11.41
N ALA A 243 22.68 -0.80 11.83
CA ALA A 243 22.93 -1.75 12.90
C ALA A 243 22.28 -1.33 14.22
N LEU A 244 22.30 -0.04 14.57
CA LEU A 244 21.66 0.47 15.78
C LEU A 244 20.12 0.42 15.70
N ILE A 245 19.52 0.82 14.58
CA ILE A 245 18.05 0.76 14.45
C ILE A 245 17.50 -0.67 14.33
N ASP A 246 18.34 -1.62 13.94
CA ASP A 246 18.04 -3.05 13.96
C ASP A 246 18.10 -3.66 15.37
N ARG A 247 18.44 -2.87 16.39
CA ARG A 247 18.45 -3.19 17.83
C ARG A 247 17.48 -2.30 18.59
N ASP A 248 16.34 -2.00 17.99
CA ASP A 248 15.33 -1.09 18.54
C ASP A 248 14.61 -1.63 19.80
N ASP A 249 14.82 -2.90 20.13
CA ASP A 249 14.44 -3.49 21.41
C ASP A 249 15.38 -3.11 22.57
N ASP A 250 16.61 -2.68 22.29
CA ASP A 250 17.51 -2.15 23.31
C ASP A 250 17.16 -0.67 23.65
N PRO A 251 17.06 -0.31 24.94
CA PRO A 251 16.63 1.03 25.37
C PRO A 251 17.59 2.17 24.99
N TYR A 252 18.83 1.85 24.60
CA TYR A 252 19.89 2.82 24.31
C TYR A 252 20.24 2.94 22.83
N ALA A 253 19.90 1.95 22.01
CA ALA A 253 20.27 1.92 20.59
C ALA A 253 19.71 3.13 19.82
N LEU A 254 18.40 3.40 19.92
CA LEU A 254 17.79 4.57 19.27
C LEU A 254 18.30 5.88 19.86
N ARG A 255 18.65 5.94 21.16
CA ARG A 255 19.24 7.15 21.75
C ARG A 255 20.60 7.46 21.13
N LEU A 256 21.44 6.46 20.90
CA LEU A 256 22.71 6.62 20.21
C LEU A 256 22.50 7.13 18.78
N VAL A 257 21.50 6.59 18.05
CA VAL A 257 21.12 7.07 16.71
C VAL A 257 20.81 8.57 16.72
N ILE A 258 19.94 9.02 17.61
CA ILE A 258 19.56 10.44 17.69
C ILE A 258 20.76 11.34 17.97
N ASN A 259 21.60 10.97 18.94
CA ASN A 259 22.77 11.76 19.26
C ASN A 259 23.79 11.81 18.11
N LEU A 260 23.94 10.71 17.35
CA LEU A 260 24.78 10.68 16.14
C LEU A 260 24.22 11.56 15.03
N LEU A 261 22.89 11.62 14.88
CA LEU A 261 22.22 12.51 13.93
C LEU A 261 22.42 13.99 14.31
N GLU A 262 22.39 14.33 15.59
CA GLU A 262 22.54 15.71 16.08
C GLU A 262 23.99 16.23 16.06
N ARG A 263 24.97 15.40 15.70
CA ARG A 263 26.38 15.78 15.64
C ARG A 263 26.63 16.94 14.67
N PRO A 264 27.38 17.98 15.08
CA PRO A 264 27.65 19.14 14.22
C PRO A 264 28.40 18.76 12.93
N GLU A 265 29.26 17.75 12.99
CA GLU A 265 30.02 17.24 11.83
C GLU A 265 29.10 16.69 10.73
N LEU A 266 27.99 16.07 11.11
CA LEU A 266 26.98 15.58 10.17
C LEU A 266 26.10 16.72 9.67
N GLN A 267 25.62 17.57 10.58
CA GLN A 267 24.75 18.70 10.25
C GLN A 267 25.40 19.65 9.25
N GLN A 268 26.70 19.94 9.41
CA GLN A 268 27.46 20.75 8.46
C GLN A 268 27.57 20.10 7.08
N ARG A 269 27.83 18.79 7.00
CA ARG A 269 27.90 18.06 5.72
C ARG A 269 26.56 18.05 4.99
N ILE A 270 25.45 17.85 5.71
CA ILE A 270 24.10 17.89 5.13
C ILE A 270 23.74 19.29 4.65
N LYS A 271 24.07 20.33 5.43
CA LYS A 271 23.89 21.72 5.00
C LYS A 271 24.69 22.01 3.73
N ALA A 272 25.95 21.57 3.66
CA ALA A 272 26.78 21.69 2.47
C ALA A 272 26.21 20.91 1.27
N PHE A 273 25.66 19.71 1.50
CA PHE A 273 24.97 18.92 0.48
C PHE A 273 23.77 19.67 -0.11
N CYS A 274 22.89 20.19 0.76
CA CYS A 274 21.67 20.88 0.34
C CYS A 274 21.97 22.20 -0.40
N THR A 275 22.99 22.93 0.03
CA THR A 275 23.35 24.24 -0.57
C THR A 275 24.09 24.10 -1.90
N SER A 276 24.84 23.02 -2.09
CA SER A 276 25.61 22.77 -3.32
C SER A 276 24.82 22.09 -4.44
N ARG A 277 23.60 21.60 -4.16
CA ARG A 277 22.81 20.78 -5.08
C ARG A 277 21.38 21.30 -5.23
N SER A 278 20.69 20.76 -6.22
CA SER A 278 19.27 20.99 -6.46
C SER A 278 18.55 19.65 -6.52
N PRO A 279 17.39 19.48 -5.87
CA PRO A 279 16.58 18.27 -6.06
C PRO A 279 16.12 18.17 -7.53
N GLU A 280 15.76 19.29 -8.14
CA GLU A 280 15.47 19.42 -9.57
C GLU A 280 16.78 19.60 -10.38
N HIS A 281 17.75 18.70 -10.24
CA HIS A 281 19.08 18.82 -10.85
C HIS A 281 19.02 18.85 -12.39
N TRP A 282 18.05 18.17 -13.00
CA TRP A 282 17.83 18.16 -14.46
C TRP A 282 17.40 19.53 -15.02
N LEU A 283 16.93 20.46 -14.18
CA LEU A 283 16.62 21.83 -14.59
C LEU A 283 17.84 22.75 -14.56
N LYS A 284 18.97 22.29 -14.00
CA LYS A 284 20.20 23.08 -13.89
C LYS A 284 21.26 22.54 -14.83
N ASN A 285 21.68 23.34 -15.80
CA ASN A 285 22.82 23.05 -16.69
C ASN A 285 24.17 23.32 -16.00
N GLN A 286 24.39 22.74 -14.82
CA GLN A 286 25.67 22.83 -14.12
C GLN A 286 26.33 21.45 -14.07
N PRO A 287 27.63 21.34 -14.38
CA PRO A 287 28.33 20.08 -14.25
C PRO A 287 28.28 19.62 -12.77
N PRO A 288 28.03 18.33 -12.49
CA PRO A 288 27.99 17.84 -11.13
C PRO A 288 29.32 18.12 -10.43
N LYS A 289 29.27 18.85 -9.31
CA LYS A 289 30.46 19.18 -8.54
C LYS A 289 30.99 17.91 -7.89
N ARG A 290 32.27 17.57 -8.15
CA ARG A 290 32.95 16.44 -7.51
C ARG A 290 33.03 16.70 -6.00
N VAL A 291 32.56 15.74 -5.21
CA VAL A 291 32.64 15.78 -3.74
C VAL A 291 34.04 15.33 -3.34
N GLU A 292 34.62 15.96 -2.32
CA GLU A 292 35.80 15.41 -1.66
C GLU A 292 35.43 14.08 -1.01
N LEU A 293 36.25 13.07 -1.26
CA LEU A 293 35.98 11.73 -0.77
C LEU A 293 36.28 11.62 0.70
N GLN A 294 35.33 11.05 1.44
CA GLN A 294 35.57 10.62 2.79
C GLN A 294 36.68 9.55 2.77
N LYS A 295 37.71 9.75 3.58
CA LYS A 295 38.75 8.75 3.85
C LYS A 295 38.19 7.53 4.57
N ALA A 296 36.98 7.52 5.16
CA ALA A 296 36.29 6.33 5.71
C ALA A 296 35.96 5.27 4.69
N LEU A 297 35.87 5.69 3.44
CA LEU A 297 35.79 4.83 2.28
C LEU A 297 37.06 4.91 1.45
N GLY A 298 38.16 5.38 2.07
CA GLY A 298 39.08 6.33 1.49
C GLY A 298 39.94 5.83 0.36
N ASN A 299 40.98 6.61 0.08
CA ASN A 299 42.08 6.19 -0.78
C ASN A 299 42.70 4.82 -0.36
N HIS A 300 42.39 4.34 0.85
CA HIS A 300 42.78 3.04 1.39
C HIS A 300 41.78 1.90 1.15
N LEU A 301 40.49 2.18 0.88
CA LEU A 301 39.49 1.21 0.42
C LEU A 301 39.22 1.37 -1.08
N SER A 302 39.86 2.35 -1.73
CA SER A 302 39.93 2.49 -3.18
C SER A 302 41.10 1.65 -3.70
N GLY A 303 40.85 0.38 -3.96
CA GLY A 303 41.66 -0.30 -4.96
C GLY A 303 41.53 0.42 -6.31
N LYS A 304 42.43 1.36 -6.59
CA LYS A 304 42.58 2.17 -7.82
C LYS A 304 41.60 3.36 -7.98
N GLU A 305 42.15 4.54 -8.28
CA GLU A 305 41.48 5.82 -8.60
C GLU A 305 40.65 5.81 -9.90
N ARG A 306 40.15 4.65 -10.34
CA ARG A 306 39.61 4.45 -11.70
C ARG A 306 38.18 4.95 -11.89
N TYR A 307 37.44 5.24 -10.81
CA TYR A 307 36.02 5.57 -10.88
C TYR A 307 35.77 7.02 -10.46
N PRO A 308 35.25 7.89 -11.35
CA PRO A 308 34.95 9.27 -11.00
C PRO A 308 33.75 9.33 -10.05
N PRO A 309 33.91 9.88 -8.83
CA PRO A 309 32.88 9.81 -7.82
C PRO A 309 32.03 11.07 -7.84
N PHE A 310 31.07 11.11 -8.77
CA PHE A 310 30.10 12.19 -8.80
C PHE A 310 29.01 12.02 -7.73
N PHE A 311 28.77 10.79 -7.25
CA PHE A 311 27.62 10.44 -6.42
C PHE A 311 27.96 9.70 -5.12
N ASP A 312 29.24 9.52 -4.81
CA ASP A 312 29.67 8.91 -3.55
C ASP A 312 29.78 9.98 -2.46
N ASP A 313 28.69 10.15 -1.71
CA ASP A 313 28.54 11.17 -0.67
C ASP A 313 27.87 10.54 0.55
N ILE A 314 28.44 10.75 1.75
CA ILE A 314 27.88 10.24 3.01
C ILE A 314 26.47 10.78 3.25
N ALA A 315 26.22 12.04 2.92
CA ALA A 315 24.90 12.62 3.04
C ALA A 315 23.95 11.86 2.10
N ALA A 316 24.28 11.72 0.82
CA ALA A 316 23.42 11.01 -0.14
C ALA A 316 23.03 9.59 0.32
N ARG A 317 23.95 8.83 0.94
CA ARG A 317 23.64 7.51 1.51
C ARG A 317 22.58 7.57 2.61
N LEU A 318 22.57 8.63 3.42
CA LEU A 318 21.60 8.83 4.50
C LEU A 318 20.20 9.19 4.00
N LEU A 319 20.02 9.56 2.72
CA LEU A 319 18.67 9.80 2.16
C LEU A 319 17.77 8.57 2.37
N LEU A 320 18.30 7.36 2.27
CA LEU A 320 17.54 6.13 2.50
C LEU A 320 17.46 5.73 3.97
N VAL A 321 18.50 6.02 4.75
CA VAL A 321 18.60 5.57 6.15
C VAL A 321 17.70 6.40 7.06
N ILE A 322 17.58 7.71 6.83
CA ILE A 322 16.75 8.58 7.66
C ILE A 322 15.27 8.16 7.65
N PRO A 323 14.62 7.90 6.49
CA PRO A 323 13.28 7.33 6.43
C PRO A 323 13.14 6.08 7.31
N LEU A 324 14.08 5.13 7.24
CA LEU A 324 14.04 3.93 8.07
C LEU A 324 14.16 4.25 9.56
N ILE A 325 15.02 5.20 9.96
CA ILE A 325 15.09 5.70 11.34
C ILE A 325 13.73 6.26 11.79
N ILE A 326 13.04 7.02 10.94
CA ILE A 326 11.71 7.56 11.27
C ILE A 326 10.69 6.42 11.49
N TYR A 327 10.67 5.40 10.64
CA TYR A 327 9.82 4.22 10.83
C TYR A 327 10.10 3.58 12.20
N ARG A 328 11.38 3.33 12.52
CA ARG A 328 11.81 2.70 13.77
C ARG A 328 11.43 3.50 15.01
N LEU A 329 11.53 4.83 14.94
CA LEU A 329 11.10 5.72 16.02
C LEU A 329 9.59 5.63 16.25
N ILE A 330 8.78 5.62 15.18
CA ILE A 330 7.32 5.49 15.29
C ILE A 330 6.94 4.11 15.85
N GLU A 331 7.58 3.04 15.38
CA GLU A 331 7.34 1.68 15.87
C GLU A 331 7.69 1.53 17.36
N ASN A 332 8.55 2.40 17.88
CA ASN A 332 8.96 2.48 19.29
C ASN A 332 8.21 3.54 20.09
N ASP A 333 7.07 4.04 19.59
CA ASP A 333 6.24 5.05 20.23
C ASP A 333 7.00 6.36 20.54
N ALA A 334 8.11 6.62 19.82
CA ALA A 334 8.97 7.80 19.97
C ALA A 334 8.58 8.91 18.97
N THR A 335 7.28 9.20 18.84
CA THR A 335 6.73 10.11 17.83
C THR A 335 7.22 11.55 17.97
N ASP A 336 7.46 12.03 19.20
CA ASP A 336 8.04 13.35 19.44
C ASP A 336 9.49 13.46 18.97
N ILE A 337 10.24 12.37 19.04
CA ILE A 337 11.61 12.29 18.53
C ILE A 337 11.57 12.25 17.00
N ALA A 338 10.66 11.46 16.42
CA ALA A 338 10.45 11.42 14.98
C ALA A 338 10.10 12.81 14.41
N ASP A 339 9.24 13.58 15.08
CA ASP A 339 8.93 14.98 14.70
C ASP A 339 10.18 15.86 14.69
N ARG A 340 11.03 15.76 15.72
CA ARG A 340 12.28 16.53 15.80
C ARG A 340 13.26 16.14 14.70
N VAL A 341 13.47 14.85 14.45
CA VAL A 341 14.35 14.38 13.37
C VAL A 341 13.84 14.86 12.02
N LEU A 342 12.54 14.68 11.72
CA LEU A 342 11.97 15.21 10.48
C LEU A 342 12.09 16.73 10.37
N ALA A 343 11.97 17.48 11.47
CA ALA A 343 12.15 18.94 11.45
C ALA A 343 13.57 19.31 11.01
N VAL A 344 14.59 18.66 11.59
CA VAL A 344 16.01 18.90 11.27
C VAL A 344 16.35 18.49 9.84
N TYR A 345 15.78 17.38 9.35
CA TYR A 345 16.15 16.78 8.07
C TYR A 345 15.16 17.07 6.93
N SER A 346 14.10 17.86 7.15
CA SER A 346 13.06 18.15 6.15
C SER A 346 13.63 18.70 4.83
N THR A 347 14.51 19.69 4.89
CA THR A 347 15.17 20.26 3.70
C THR A 347 16.04 19.23 2.98
N PHE A 348 16.64 18.31 3.73
CA PHE A 348 17.47 17.25 3.18
C PHE A 348 16.63 16.17 2.48
N LEU A 349 15.48 15.80 3.06
CA LEU A 349 14.55 14.82 2.47
C LEU A 349 13.86 15.33 1.20
N ALA A 350 13.92 16.63 0.89
CA ALA A 350 13.51 17.13 -0.42
C ALA A 350 14.31 16.53 -1.59
N PHE A 351 15.51 16.00 -1.31
CA PHE A 351 16.36 15.28 -2.28
C PHE A 351 16.07 13.76 -2.33
N HIS A 352 15.13 13.26 -1.51
CA HIS A 352 14.76 11.84 -1.53
C HIS A 352 14.07 11.51 -2.86
N PRO A 353 14.55 10.49 -3.61
CA PRO A 353 14.02 10.19 -4.94
C PRO A 353 12.57 9.71 -4.92
N LEU A 354 12.11 9.17 -3.78
CA LEU A 354 10.77 8.62 -3.59
C LEU A 354 9.98 9.39 -2.51
N ARG A 355 10.07 10.73 -2.48
CA ARG A 355 9.48 11.56 -1.42
C ARG A 355 7.95 11.43 -1.30
N PHE A 356 7.22 11.35 -2.42
CA PHE A 356 5.76 11.17 -2.42
C PHE A 356 5.38 9.78 -1.98
N THR A 357 6.06 8.77 -2.53
CA THR A 357 5.87 7.37 -2.11
C THR A 357 6.17 7.22 -0.61
N PHE A 358 7.25 7.80 -0.09
CA PHE A 358 7.59 7.78 1.33
C PHE A 358 6.49 8.40 2.21
N VAL A 359 6.03 9.60 1.87
CA VAL A 359 4.99 10.30 2.64
C VAL A 359 3.66 9.55 2.59
N ARG A 360 3.26 9.05 1.43
CA ARG A 360 2.05 8.24 1.33
C ARG A 360 2.17 6.96 2.16
N ASP A 361 3.27 6.24 2.03
CA ASP A 361 3.45 4.94 2.66
C ASP A 361 3.55 5.05 4.17
N ILE A 362 4.24 6.06 4.70
CA ILE A 362 4.35 6.24 6.16
C ILE A 362 2.99 6.61 6.78
N LEU A 363 2.19 7.43 6.09
CA LEU A 363 0.84 7.80 6.54
C LEU A 363 -0.11 6.58 6.50
N ALA A 364 -0.02 5.77 5.45
CA ALA A 364 -0.84 4.57 5.30
C ALA A 364 -0.42 3.46 6.27
N TYR A 365 0.89 3.20 6.40
CA TYR A 365 1.43 2.10 7.21
C TYR A 365 1.17 2.27 8.72
N PHE A 366 1.17 3.52 9.18
CA PHE A 366 0.88 3.90 10.56
C PHE A 366 -0.47 4.60 10.72
N TYR A 367 -1.40 4.43 9.78
CA TYR A 367 -2.72 5.07 9.85
C TYR A 367 -3.40 4.78 11.21
N GLY A 368 -4.00 5.82 11.81
CA GLY A 368 -4.61 5.75 13.14
C GLY A 368 -3.64 5.78 14.34
N HIS A 369 -2.32 5.72 14.11
CA HIS A 369 -1.30 5.70 15.19
C HIS A 369 -0.42 6.96 15.22
N LEU A 370 -0.56 7.85 14.24
CA LEU A 370 0.25 9.07 14.12
C LEU A 370 -0.42 10.26 14.82
N PRO A 371 0.29 10.99 15.70
CA PRO A 371 -0.19 12.27 16.22
C PRO A 371 -0.32 13.32 15.11
N SER A 372 -1.33 14.19 15.21
CA SER A 372 -1.60 15.26 14.23
C SER A 372 -0.38 16.13 13.92
N LYS A 373 0.40 16.48 14.95
CA LYS A 373 1.64 17.26 14.80
C LYS A 373 2.66 16.54 13.89
N LEU A 374 2.81 15.23 14.07
CA LEU A 374 3.72 14.42 13.26
C LEU A 374 3.22 14.26 11.82
N ILE A 375 1.90 14.15 11.61
CA ILE A 375 1.29 14.13 10.27
C ILE A 375 1.68 15.40 9.50
N VAL A 376 1.46 16.58 10.08
CA VAL A 376 1.84 17.87 9.46
C VAL A 376 3.35 17.91 9.18
N ARG A 377 4.17 17.37 10.09
CA ARG A 377 5.62 17.30 9.90
C ARG A 377 6.02 16.40 8.73
N ILE A 378 5.38 15.24 8.58
CA ILE A 378 5.60 14.32 7.46
C ILE A 378 5.23 15.00 6.13
N LEU A 379 4.09 15.70 6.07
CA LEU A 379 3.67 16.43 4.87
C LEU A 379 4.67 17.49 4.42
N ASN A 380 5.35 18.15 5.36
CA ASN A 380 6.37 19.16 5.05
C ASN A 380 7.56 18.60 4.24
N VAL A 381 7.78 17.27 4.23
CA VAL A 381 8.81 16.63 3.39
C VAL A 381 8.55 16.86 1.89
N LEU A 382 7.29 16.97 1.47
CA LEU A 382 6.95 17.24 0.07
C LEU A 382 7.29 18.68 -0.33
N GLY A 383 7.46 19.57 0.65
CA GLY A 383 7.42 21.01 0.48
C GLY A 383 6.03 21.39 -0.01
N VAL A 384 5.24 22.07 0.82
CA VAL A 384 3.94 22.63 0.41
C VAL A 384 4.22 23.80 -0.55
N SER A 385 4.68 23.47 -1.75
CA SER A 385 4.90 24.39 -2.86
C SER A 385 3.66 24.40 -3.72
N THR A 386 3.43 25.51 -4.41
CA THR A 386 2.35 25.69 -5.39
C THR A 386 2.39 24.69 -6.56
N LYS A 387 3.41 23.82 -6.66
CA LYS A 387 3.53 22.78 -7.69
C LYS A 387 2.88 21.44 -7.30
N THR A 388 2.60 21.19 -6.03
CA THR A 388 2.00 19.92 -5.59
C THR A 388 0.49 19.96 -5.78
N PRO A 389 -0.15 18.96 -6.42
CA PRO A 389 -1.58 18.97 -6.70
C PRO A 389 -2.41 18.59 -5.46
N PHE A 390 -2.28 19.38 -4.39
CA PHE A 390 -3.18 19.34 -3.26
C PHE A 390 -4.39 20.25 -3.51
N SER A 391 -5.54 19.90 -2.93
CA SER A 391 -6.74 20.72 -2.93
C SER A 391 -6.47 22.07 -2.26
N GLU A 392 -6.96 23.17 -2.84
CA GLU A 392 -6.72 24.52 -2.32
C GLU A 392 -7.15 24.69 -0.86
N SER A 393 -8.24 24.03 -0.46
CA SER A 393 -8.78 24.05 0.92
C SER A 393 -8.05 23.11 1.88
N PHE A 394 -7.21 22.19 1.40
CA PHE A 394 -6.51 21.21 2.26
C PHE A 394 -5.63 21.89 3.31
N ALA A 395 -4.90 22.94 2.93
CA ALA A 395 -4.05 23.69 3.85
C ALA A 395 -4.82 24.31 5.02
N GLN A 396 -6.09 24.69 4.81
CA GLN A 396 -6.96 25.26 5.85
C GLN A 396 -7.30 24.21 6.92
N TYR A 397 -7.59 22.97 6.51
CA TYR A 397 -7.88 21.88 7.43
C TYR A 397 -6.65 21.43 8.24
N LEU A 398 -5.45 21.57 7.68
CA LEU A 398 -4.20 21.29 8.39
C LEU A 398 -3.79 22.39 9.37
N ALA A 399 -4.04 23.66 9.05
CA ALA A 399 -3.60 24.81 9.84
C ALA A 399 -4.58 25.20 10.96
N SER A 400 -5.85 24.79 10.87
CA SER A 400 -6.86 25.16 11.85
C SER A 400 -6.70 24.42 13.18
N SER A 401 -6.92 25.12 14.29
CA SER A 401 -7.07 24.52 15.64
C SER A 401 -8.29 23.61 15.76
N ASN A 402 -9.14 23.58 14.73
CA ASN A 402 -10.34 22.76 14.56
C ASN A 402 -10.08 21.52 13.70
N SER A 403 -8.85 21.00 13.68
CA SER A 403 -8.45 19.85 12.84
C SER A 403 -9.24 18.55 13.09
N SER A 404 -10.03 18.51 14.17
CA SER A 404 -10.96 17.42 14.49
C SER A 404 -12.33 17.52 13.81
N ILE A 405 -12.63 18.61 13.10
CA ILE A 405 -13.90 18.76 12.35
C ILE A 405 -13.73 18.14 10.97
N CYS A 406 -14.63 17.23 10.61
CA CYS A 406 -14.65 16.63 9.27
C CYS A 406 -14.85 17.72 8.21
N PRO A 407 -14.04 17.74 7.14
CA PRO A 407 -14.31 18.60 6.00
C PRO A 407 -15.75 18.39 5.49
N PRO A 408 -16.39 19.44 4.96
CA PRO A 408 -17.76 19.35 4.50
C PRO A 408 -17.83 18.53 3.19
N PRO A 409 -19.00 17.99 2.80
CA PRO A 409 -19.14 17.14 1.61
C PRO A 409 -18.58 17.76 0.32
N GLU A 410 -18.63 19.08 0.17
CA GLU A 410 -18.08 19.82 -0.96
C GLU A 410 -16.57 19.61 -1.12
N TYR A 411 -15.83 19.46 -0.01
CA TYR A 411 -14.39 19.17 -0.06
C TYR A 411 -14.14 17.83 -0.75
N PHE A 412 -14.84 16.78 -0.34
CA PHE A 412 -14.71 15.45 -0.92
C PHE A 412 -15.23 15.40 -2.36
N ALA A 413 -16.32 16.11 -2.68
CA ALA A 413 -16.83 16.20 -4.05
C ALA A 413 -15.82 16.86 -5.00
N ASN A 414 -15.15 17.94 -4.56
CA ASN A 414 -14.08 18.59 -5.33
C ASN A 414 -12.88 17.66 -5.52
N LEU A 415 -12.49 16.90 -4.49
CA LEU A 415 -11.41 15.92 -4.58
C LEU A 415 -11.74 14.84 -5.62
N LEU A 416 -12.94 14.27 -5.59
CA LEU A 416 -13.42 13.30 -6.58
C LEU A 416 -13.44 13.89 -7.99
N PHE A 417 -13.92 15.12 -8.14
CA PHE A 417 -13.91 15.82 -9.42
C PHE A 417 -12.49 16.03 -9.97
N GLY A 418 -11.53 16.35 -9.10
CA GLY A 418 -10.10 16.42 -9.44
C GLY A 418 -9.57 15.10 -10.00
N LEU A 419 -9.97 13.97 -9.41
CA LEU A 419 -9.63 12.63 -9.92
C LEU A 419 -10.31 12.33 -11.25
N VAL A 420 -11.57 12.69 -11.45
CA VAL A 420 -12.26 12.53 -12.74
C VAL A 420 -11.51 13.23 -13.87
N ASN A 421 -11.03 14.46 -13.64
CA ASN A 421 -10.38 15.25 -14.69
C ASN A 421 -8.95 14.80 -15.02
N ASN A 422 -8.24 14.16 -14.09
CA ASN A 422 -6.80 13.91 -14.20
C ASN A 422 -6.40 12.43 -14.14
N VAL A 423 -7.28 11.57 -13.63
CA VAL A 423 -6.98 10.15 -13.33
C VAL A 423 -7.89 9.20 -14.09
N ILE A 424 -9.20 9.48 -14.14
CA ILE A 424 -10.15 8.58 -14.81
C ILE A 424 -10.07 8.79 -16.33
N PRO A 425 -9.90 7.71 -17.14
CA PRO A 425 -9.92 7.83 -18.59
C PRO A 425 -11.25 8.41 -19.10
N PRO A 426 -11.23 9.33 -20.08
CA PRO A 426 -12.44 9.93 -20.61
C PRO A 426 -13.30 8.89 -21.35
N LEU A 427 -14.62 9.03 -21.27
CA LEU A 427 -15.56 8.19 -22.03
C LEU A 427 -15.39 8.50 -23.52
N SER A 428 -15.03 7.52 -24.35
CA SER A 428 -14.83 7.75 -25.78
C SER A 428 -16.15 8.14 -26.48
N CYS A 429 -16.29 9.39 -26.88
CA CYS A 429 -17.39 9.82 -27.76
C CYS A 429 -17.15 9.29 -29.18
N LYS A 430 -17.63 8.09 -29.50
CA LYS A 430 -17.91 7.70 -30.89
C LYS A 430 -19.32 8.17 -31.24
N SER A 431 -19.49 9.44 -31.59
CA SER A 431 -20.71 9.85 -32.31
C SER A 431 -20.66 9.22 -33.70
N LYS A 432 -21.58 8.29 -33.98
CA LYS A 432 -21.80 7.70 -35.31
C LYS A 432 -22.16 8.82 -36.30
N SER A 433 -21.26 9.16 -37.19
CA SER A 433 -21.60 9.73 -38.50
C SER A 433 -21.08 8.77 -39.56
N ASN A 434 -22.00 8.17 -40.32
CA ASN A 434 -21.72 7.27 -41.43
C ASN A 434 -20.76 7.91 -42.45
N PRO A 435 -19.85 7.13 -43.07
CA PRO A 435 -19.35 7.43 -44.39
C PRO A 435 -19.81 6.33 -45.37
N SER A 436 -20.64 6.70 -46.34
CA SER A 436 -20.84 5.90 -47.56
C SER A 436 -19.63 6.04 -48.48
N ASP A 437 -19.18 4.91 -49.01
CA ASP A 437 -18.49 4.67 -50.30
C ASP A 437 -17.46 5.69 -50.82
N ALA A 438 -16.20 5.27 -50.90
CA ALA A 438 -15.57 4.87 -52.16
C ALA A 438 -14.07 4.58 -51.99
N ALA A 439 -13.56 3.69 -52.83
CA ALA A 439 -12.30 2.99 -52.77
C ALA A 439 -11.02 3.83 -52.99
N GLY A 440 -9.89 3.29 -52.50
CA GLY A 440 -8.62 3.29 -53.24
C GLY A 440 -7.50 4.19 -52.71
N SER A 441 -6.31 3.57 -52.63
CA SER A 441 -4.97 4.17 -52.69
C SER A 441 -4.21 4.46 -51.39
N THR A 442 -3.13 3.69 -51.27
CA THR A 442 -1.88 3.91 -50.56
C THR A 442 -1.23 5.27 -50.85
N ALA A 443 -0.98 6.11 -49.82
CA ALA A 443 0.16 7.03 -49.74
C ALA A 443 0.29 7.71 -48.36
N ARG A 444 1.53 7.93 -47.92
CA ARG A 444 1.91 8.81 -46.79
C ARG A 444 1.63 10.26 -47.14
N THR A 445 1.05 11.07 -46.22
CA THR A 445 1.65 12.27 -45.57
C THR A 445 0.60 13.18 -44.90
N THR A 446 1.06 13.86 -43.82
CA THR A 446 0.60 15.15 -43.26
C THR A 446 -0.81 15.27 -42.69
N TYR A 447 -0.91 15.16 -41.36
CA TYR A 447 -2.07 15.59 -40.56
C TYR A 447 -2.04 17.10 -40.33
N ASN A 448 -2.96 17.83 -40.96
CA ASN A 448 -3.40 19.16 -40.51
C ASN A 448 -4.49 19.00 -39.44
N LYS A 449 -4.36 19.77 -38.35
CA LYS A 449 -5.32 19.86 -37.24
C LYS A 449 -6.65 20.50 -37.68
N PRO A 450 -7.80 20.07 -37.13
CA PRO A 450 -8.94 20.94 -36.94
C PRO A 450 -8.93 21.57 -35.53
N TYR A 451 -9.13 22.88 -35.49
CA TYR A 451 -9.28 23.69 -34.29
C TYR A 451 -10.55 23.29 -33.52
N THR A 452 -10.42 23.11 -32.20
CA THR A 452 -11.53 23.18 -31.24
C THR A 452 -11.23 24.27 -30.22
N SER A 453 -12.25 25.08 -29.98
CA SER A 453 -12.25 26.30 -29.19
C SER A 453 -11.97 26.05 -27.71
N SER A 454 -11.13 26.92 -27.17
CA SER A 454 -10.58 26.94 -25.81
C SER A 454 -11.62 27.32 -24.74
N ALA A 455 -11.64 26.56 -23.65
CA ALA A 455 -12.02 27.02 -22.32
C ALA A 455 -11.09 26.40 -21.26
N GLY A 456 -10.14 27.20 -20.75
CA GLY A 456 -9.61 27.16 -19.39
C GLY A 456 -9.18 25.81 -18.77
N GLY A 457 -8.44 24.97 -19.47
CA GLY A 457 -7.66 23.89 -18.86
C GLY A 457 -6.19 24.12 -19.14
N ILE A 458 -5.32 24.00 -18.12
CA ILE A 458 -3.86 24.02 -18.30
C ILE A 458 -3.52 22.94 -19.33
N SER A 459 -3.24 23.37 -20.55
CA SER A 459 -2.91 22.48 -21.66
C SER A 459 -1.57 21.81 -21.35
N ASN A 460 -1.60 20.56 -20.89
CA ASN A 460 -0.49 19.65 -21.13
C ASN A 460 -0.63 19.10 -22.56
N SER A 461 -0.54 20.00 -23.54
CA SER A 461 0.01 19.63 -24.83
C SER A 461 1.48 19.30 -24.60
N ASP A 462 1.81 18.01 -24.58
CA ASP A 462 3.06 17.44 -25.10
C ASP A 462 3.16 15.98 -24.66
N GLY A 463 2.92 15.06 -25.59
CA GLY A 463 3.23 13.62 -25.46
C GLY A 463 4.74 13.32 -25.38
N GLN A 464 5.55 14.28 -24.91
CA GLN A 464 7.01 14.22 -24.77
C GLN A 464 7.52 14.96 -23.52
N ARG A 465 6.69 15.21 -22.50
CA ARG A 465 7.23 15.68 -21.21
C ARG A 465 7.95 14.53 -20.50
N ALA A 466 9.27 14.65 -20.48
CA ALA A 466 10.22 13.61 -20.12
C ALA A 466 10.01 13.02 -18.73
N PHE A 467 10.42 11.75 -18.58
CA PHE A 467 10.61 10.99 -17.33
C PHE A 467 11.15 11.81 -16.14
N TYR A 468 11.87 12.90 -16.42
CA TYR A 468 12.45 13.82 -15.43
C TYR A 468 11.46 14.72 -14.69
N GLN A 469 10.24 14.98 -15.19
CA GLN A 469 9.32 15.92 -14.53
C GLN A 469 8.50 15.32 -13.37
N ASN A 470 8.20 14.02 -13.41
CA ASN A 470 7.43 13.32 -12.38
C ASN A 470 8.12 12.00 -12.00
N GLN A 471 9.38 12.04 -11.54
CA GLN A 471 10.17 10.84 -11.21
C GLN A 471 9.52 9.95 -10.13
N ASP A 472 8.79 10.58 -9.21
CA ASP A 472 7.98 9.92 -8.19
C ASP A 472 6.64 10.66 -8.12
N PRO A 473 5.50 10.01 -8.42
CA PRO A 473 5.31 8.57 -8.60
C PRO A 473 5.39 8.04 -10.04
N GLY A 474 6.08 8.72 -10.97
CA GLY A 474 6.32 8.25 -12.35
C GLY A 474 5.44 8.89 -13.41
N SER A 475 4.22 9.32 -13.05
CA SER A 475 3.29 10.03 -13.95
C SER A 475 2.51 11.10 -13.20
N TYR A 476 2.00 12.10 -13.94
CA TYR A 476 1.16 13.14 -13.35
C TYR A 476 -0.17 12.57 -12.82
N THR A 477 -0.78 11.64 -13.54
CA THR A 477 -1.98 10.94 -13.10
C THR A 477 -1.77 10.21 -11.78
N GLN A 478 -0.67 9.46 -11.65
CA GLN A 478 -0.35 8.80 -10.39
C GLN A 478 -0.04 9.83 -9.29
N LEU A 479 0.61 10.96 -9.61
CA LEU A 479 0.86 12.04 -8.64
C LEU A 479 -0.45 12.56 -8.04
N VAL A 480 -1.46 12.84 -8.88
CA VAL A 480 -2.77 13.32 -8.41
C VAL A 480 -3.49 12.28 -7.56
N LEU A 481 -3.40 10.99 -7.92
CA LEU A 481 -3.99 9.91 -7.13
C LEU A 481 -3.32 9.77 -5.74
N GLU A 482 -1.98 9.78 -5.71
CA GLU A 482 -1.21 9.67 -4.47
C GLU A 482 -1.43 10.90 -3.58
N THR A 483 -1.50 12.12 -4.13
CA THR A 483 -1.80 13.32 -3.32
C THR A 483 -3.22 13.28 -2.77
N ALA A 484 -4.20 12.80 -3.53
CA ALA A 484 -5.56 12.61 -3.00
C ALA A 484 -5.60 11.60 -1.85
N ALA A 485 -4.87 10.48 -1.96
CA ALA A 485 -4.75 9.52 -0.86
C ALA A 485 -4.02 10.14 0.35
N ILE A 486 -2.92 10.88 0.14
CA ILE A 486 -2.20 11.60 1.18
C ILE A 486 -3.11 12.59 1.91
N GLU A 487 -3.94 13.34 1.19
CA GLU A 487 -4.90 14.28 1.80
C GLU A 487 -5.83 13.55 2.77
N ILE A 488 -6.49 12.49 2.31
CA ILE A 488 -7.41 11.69 3.12
C ILE A 488 -6.72 11.10 4.35
N LEU A 489 -5.52 10.53 4.18
CA LEU A 489 -4.75 9.93 5.27
C LEU A 489 -4.26 10.96 6.30
N SER A 490 -4.20 12.24 5.93
CA SER A 490 -3.71 13.32 6.77
C SER A 490 -4.80 14.02 7.59
N LEU A 491 -6.07 13.79 7.25
CA LEU A 491 -7.18 14.38 8.00
C LEU A 491 -7.23 13.81 9.42
N CYS A 492 -7.27 14.69 10.42
CA CYS A 492 -7.30 14.33 11.84
C CYS A 492 -8.72 13.99 12.32
N VAL A 493 -9.47 13.22 11.52
CA VAL A 493 -10.86 12.83 11.78
C VAL A 493 -11.05 11.34 11.62
N PRO A 494 -12.05 10.73 12.28
CA PRO A 494 -12.29 9.29 12.15
C PRO A 494 -12.55 8.88 10.70
N ALA A 495 -11.93 7.78 10.26
CA ALA A 495 -12.14 7.20 8.93
C ALA A 495 -13.64 6.98 8.61
N SER A 496 -14.46 6.67 9.63
CA SER A 496 -15.90 6.45 9.46
C SER A 496 -16.64 7.70 8.96
N GLN A 497 -16.24 8.90 9.40
CA GLN A 497 -16.84 10.15 8.94
C GLN A 497 -16.43 10.48 7.49
N ILE A 498 -15.18 10.18 7.12
CA ILE A 498 -14.68 10.34 5.75
C ILE A 498 -15.43 9.40 4.81
N VAL A 499 -15.50 8.11 5.18
CA VAL A 499 -16.21 7.10 4.39
C VAL A 499 -17.68 7.46 4.28
N SER A 500 -18.35 7.82 5.36
CA SER A 500 -19.76 8.22 5.31
C SER A 500 -19.97 9.42 4.38
N SER A 501 -19.14 10.45 4.46
CA SER A 501 -19.24 11.62 3.55
C SER A 501 -19.08 11.23 2.08
N LEU A 502 -18.06 10.42 1.74
CA LEU A 502 -17.84 9.93 0.37
C LEU A 502 -19.02 9.10 -0.13
N VAL A 503 -19.50 8.17 0.69
CA VAL A 503 -20.59 7.26 0.33
C VAL A 503 -21.92 8.04 0.19
N GLN A 504 -22.19 9.03 1.03
CA GLN A 504 -23.39 9.87 0.92
C GLN A 504 -23.39 10.73 -0.36
N ILE A 505 -22.23 11.26 -0.76
CA ILE A 505 -22.08 11.96 -2.05
C ILE A 505 -22.43 11.02 -3.20
N ILE A 506 -21.90 9.79 -3.18
CA ILE A 506 -22.14 8.81 -4.23
C ILE A 506 -23.58 8.32 -4.26
N ALA A 507 -24.20 8.05 -3.10
CA ALA A 507 -25.60 7.63 -3.03
C ALA A 507 -26.54 8.62 -3.75
N HIS A 508 -26.24 9.92 -3.67
CA HIS A 508 -27.07 11.01 -4.20
C HIS A 508 -26.45 11.77 -5.38
N VAL A 509 -25.41 11.21 -6.03
CA VAL A 509 -24.57 11.93 -7.01
C VAL A 509 -25.39 12.52 -8.16
N GLN A 510 -26.37 11.78 -8.69
CA GLN A 510 -27.18 12.26 -9.81
C GLN A 510 -28.12 13.40 -9.40
N ALA A 511 -28.77 13.30 -8.23
CA ALA A 511 -29.62 14.36 -7.71
C ALA A 511 -28.81 15.63 -7.44
N MET A 512 -27.62 15.47 -6.85
CA MET A 512 -26.68 16.57 -6.58
C MET A 512 -26.26 17.29 -7.87
N LEU A 513 -25.95 16.56 -8.95
CA LEU A 513 -25.56 17.15 -10.23
C LEU A 513 -26.74 17.84 -10.95
N ILE A 514 -27.94 17.26 -10.92
CA ILE A 514 -29.13 17.83 -11.61
C ILE A 514 -29.63 19.11 -10.93
N GLN A 515 -29.73 19.12 -9.60
CA GLN A 515 -30.16 20.30 -8.82
C GLN A 515 -29.22 21.49 -9.02
N SER A 516 -27.97 21.21 -9.32
CA SER A 516 -26.95 22.24 -9.53
C SER A 516 -27.06 22.97 -10.88
N ASN A 517 -27.71 22.36 -11.88
CA ASN A 517 -27.85 22.91 -13.23
C ASN A 517 -29.11 23.78 -13.40
N SER A 518 -30.06 23.74 -12.46
CA SER A 518 -31.36 24.42 -12.53
C SER A 518 -31.36 25.86 -11.99
N GLY A 519 -30.17 26.40 -11.67
CA GLY A 519 -30.00 27.77 -11.15
C GLY A 519 -30.07 28.90 -12.17
N HIS A 520 -30.33 28.64 -13.45
CA HIS A 520 -30.63 29.68 -14.45
C HIS A 520 -31.98 29.35 -15.10
N GLY A 521 -32.93 30.27 -14.93
CA GLY A 521 -34.34 30.05 -15.23
C GLY A 521 -34.61 29.61 -16.67
N MET A 522 -35.39 28.55 -16.79
CA MET A 522 -36.29 28.31 -17.92
C MET A 522 -37.50 27.55 -17.39
N SER A 523 -38.62 28.27 -17.26
CA SER A 523 -39.92 27.66 -17.06
C SER A 523 -40.36 26.97 -18.35
N GLY A 524 -40.93 25.77 -18.23
CA GLY A 524 -41.84 25.21 -19.23
C GLY A 524 -41.29 24.01 -19.99
N GLY A 525 -41.84 22.83 -19.68
CA GLY A 525 -41.72 21.63 -20.48
C GLY A 525 -42.46 20.48 -19.81
N LEU A 526 -43.68 20.18 -20.28
CA LEU A 526 -44.51 19.07 -19.80
C LEU A 526 -43.76 17.74 -19.91
N GLY A 527 -43.41 17.14 -18.78
CA GLY A 527 -42.93 15.76 -18.67
C GLY A 527 -44.07 14.86 -18.18
N GLN A 528 -44.36 13.82 -18.95
CA GLN A 528 -45.40 12.84 -18.68
C GLN A 528 -45.19 12.13 -17.34
N ASN A 529 -46.27 12.00 -16.56
CA ASN A 529 -46.35 11.18 -15.36
C ASN A 529 -46.06 9.70 -15.71
N SER A 530 -44.93 9.19 -15.25
CA SER A 530 -44.69 7.76 -15.08
C SER A 530 -44.54 7.48 -13.59
N GLY A 531 -45.45 6.66 -13.05
CA GLY A 531 -45.47 6.23 -11.64
C GLY A 531 -44.33 5.28 -11.31
N VAL A 532 -43.10 5.81 -11.26
CA VAL A 532 -41.86 5.10 -10.94
C VAL A 532 -41.44 5.49 -9.52
N PRO A 533 -40.89 4.57 -8.70
CA PRO A 533 -40.43 4.92 -7.36
C PRO A 533 -39.14 5.74 -7.45
N THR A 534 -39.27 7.05 -7.64
CA THR A 534 -38.19 8.00 -7.41
C THR A 534 -38.12 8.26 -5.89
N SER A 535 -36.93 8.40 -5.34
CA SER A 535 -36.69 8.67 -3.91
C SER A 535 -37.09 10.08 -3.47
N SER A 536 -38.00 10.74 -4.21
CA SER A 536 -38.54 12.06 -3.90
C SER A 536 -40.00 11.88 -3.45
N GLY A 537 -40.26 12.07 -2.16
CA GLY A 537 -41.59 11.93 -1.58
C GLY A 537 -42.61 12.83 -2.28
N GLY A 538 -43.59 12.20 -2.92
CA GLY A 538 -44.77 12.85 -3.50
C GLY A 538 -46.02 12.08 -3.11
N GLY A 539 -46.40 12.17 -1.83
CA GLY A 539 -47.66 11.64 -1.31
C GLY A 539 -48.32 12.69 -0.45
N VAL A 540 -49.56 13.06 -0.79
CA VAL A 540 -50.39 14.04 -0.09
C VAL A 540 -50.65 13.54 1.33
N GLU A 541 -50.07 14.17 2.36
CA GLU A 541 -50.40 13.90 3.76
C GLU A 541 -51.52 14.83 4.27
N PRO A 542 -52.44 14.32 5.12
CA PRO A 542 -53.30 15.16 5.94
C PRO A 542 -52.49 15.77 7.09
N VAL A 543 -52.88 16.98 7.46
CA VAL A 543 -52.22 17.86 8.44
C VAL A 543 -51.93 17.17 9.78
N GLY A 544 -50.65 17.08 10.15
CA GLY A 544 -50.18 17.20 11.54
C GLY A 544 -49.44 15.99 12.13
N ALA A 545 -48.10 16.02 12.10
CA ALA A 545 -47.21 15.60 13.20
C ALA A 545 -45.74 15.88 12.84
N ASN A 546 -45.01 16.57 13.72
CA ASN A 546 -43.59 16.91 13.57
C ASN A 546 -42.68 15.68 13.37
N ARG A 547 -41.96 15.63 12.25
CA ARG A 547 -40.74 14.82 12.04
C ARG A 547 -39.56 15.74 11.70
N PRO A 548 -38.31 15.42 12.10
CA PRO A 548 -37.15 16.25 11.80
C PRO A 548 -36.76 16.08 10.32
N ASN A 549 -36.79 17.18 9.57
CA ASN A 549 -36.32 17.23 8.18
C ASN A 549 -34.80 17.03 8.13
N THR A 550 -34.33 15.88 7.62
CA THR A 550 -32.97 15.74 7.08
C THR A 550 -32.93 16.36 5.68
N THR A 551 -32.82 17.68 5.62
CA THR A 551 -32.49 18.39 4.37
C THR A 551 -31.07 18.01 3.96
N ALA A 552 -30.90 17.50 2.73
CA ALA A 552 -29.58 17.37 2.11
C ALA A 552 -28.88 18.73 2.19
N SER A 553 -27.73 18.78 2.86
CA SER A 553 -26.83 19.94 2.85
C SER A 553 -26.54 20.32 1.40
N GLY A 554 -26.91 21.53 0.99
CA GLY A 554 -26.84 21.98 -0.39
C GLY A 554 -25.39 22.14 -0.88
N ILE A 555 -24.85 21.08 -1.47
CA ILE A 555 -23.60 21.11 -2.23
C ILE A 555 -23.82 22.00 -3.45
N ASN A 556 -23.12 23.14 -3.53
CA ASN A 556 -23.20 24.07 -4.67
C ASN A 556 -22.40 23.52 -5.87
N ALA A 557 -22.89 22.45 -6.50
CA ALA A 557 -22.23 21.71 -7.56
C ALA A 557 -22.37 22.32 -8.97
N SER A 558 -22.91 23.54 -9.06
CA SER A 558 -23.32 24.20 -10.32
C SER A 558 -22.15 24.43 -11.28
N ASN A 559 -20.93 24.35 -10.76
CA ASN A 559 -19.68 24.50 -11.49
C ASN A 559 -19.07 23.18 -12.02
N PHE A 560 -19.54 21.99 -11.64
CA PHE A 560 -18.88 20.74 -12.05
C PHE A 560 -19.18 20.31 -13.49
N VAL A 561 -20.44 20.40 -13.90
CA VAL A 561 -20.88 20.03 -15.26
C VAL A 561 -20.27 20.99 -16.28
N SER A 562 -20.33 22.29 -16.01
CA SER A 562 -19.78 23.34 -16.89
C SER A 562 -18.26 23.27 -17.03
N ARG A 563 -17.52 22.88 -15.97
CA ARG A 563 -16.05 22.75 -16.01
C ARG A 563 -15.55 21.45 -16.63
N SER A 564 -16.34 20.37 -16.61
CA SER A 564 -15.92 19.07 -17.13
C SER A 564 -16.27 18.81 -18.59
N GLY A 565 -17.32 19.46 -19.11
CA GLY A 565 -17.83 19.21 -20.45
C GLY A 565 -18.60 17.89 -20.59
N TYR A 566 -18.83 17.17 -19.50
CA TYR A 566 -19.67 15.96 -19.46
C TYR A 566 -21.13 16.29 -19.14
N SER A 567 -22.06 15.44 -19.57
CA SER A 567 -23.44 15.52 -19.07
C SER A 567 -23.50 15.13 -17.59
N CYS A 568 -24.57 15.53 -16.88
CA CYS A 568 -24.79 15.11 -15.48
C CYS A 568 -24.75 13.58 -15.33
N GLN A 569 -25.29 12.86 -16.32
CA GLN A 569 -25.31 11.40 -16.37
C GLN A 569 -23.90 10.82 -16.49
N GLN A 570 -23.11 11.28 -17.46
CA GLN A 570 -21.74 10.81 -17.66
C GLN A 570 -20.85 11.11 -16.44
N LEU A 571 -20.98 12.31 -15.88
CA LEU A 571 -20.20 12.73 -14.73
C LEU A 571 -20.54 11.90 -13.48
N SER A 572 -21.81 11.50 -13.30
CA SER A 572 -22.22 10.66 -12.18
C SER A 572 -21.45 9.33 -12.14
N VAL A 573 -21.35 8.63 -13.28
CA VAL A 573 -20.63 7.35 -13.40
C VAL A 573 -19.13 7.54 -13.16
N LEU A 574 -18.54 8.62 -13.69
CA LEU A 574 -17.12 8.92 -13.50
C LEU A 574 -16.79 9.25 -12.04
N MET A 575 -17.68 9.95 -11.32
CA MET A 575 -17.50 10.20 -9.89
C MET A 575 -17.59 8.93 -9.05
N ILE A 576 -18.49 7.99 -9.39
CA ILE A 576 -18.55 6.67 -8.76
C ILE A 576 -17.22 5.93 -8.96
N GLN A 577 -16.71 5.93 -10.19
CA GLN A 577 -15.42 5.30 -10.52
C GLN A 577 -14.25 5.92 -9.76
N ALA A 578 -14.18 7.25 -9.70
CA ALA A 578 -13.16 7.98 -8.94
C ALA A 578 -13.20 7.64 -7.45
N CYS A 579 -14.40 7.55 -6.86
CA CYS A 579 -14.56 7.20 -5.45
C CYS A 579 -14.14 5.76 -5.15
N GLY A 580 -14.55 4.81 -5.99
CA GLY A 580 -14.13 3.40 -5.86
C GLY A 580 -12.62 3.23 -5.99
N LEU A 581 -11.99 3.93 -6.95
CA LEU A 581 -10.54 3.93 -7.12
C LEU A 581 -9.81 4.54 -5.91
N LEU A 582 -10.26 5.71 -5.43
CA LEU A 582 -9.65 6.38 -4.27
C LEU A 582 -9.73 5.52 -3.02
N LEU A 583 -10.91 4.96 -2.71
CA LEU A 583 -11.11 4.09 -1.55
C LEU A 583 -10.19 2.86 -1.61
N ALA A 584 -9.94 2.30 -2.80
CA ALA A 584 -9.02 1.18 -2.98
C ALA A 584 -7.54 1.52 -2.76
N GLN A 585 -7.16 2.81 -2.75
CA GLN A 585 -5.80 3.25 -2.41
C GLN A 585 -5.56 3.41 -0.90
N LEU A 586 -6.61 3.28 -0.07
CA LEU A 586 -6.56 3.52 1.37
C LEU A 586 -6.36 2.20 2.16
N PRO A 587 -5.91 2.28 3.42
CA PRO A 587 -5.74 1.12 4.29
C PRO A 587 -7.04 0.30 4.51
N PRO A 588 -6.94 -1.01 4.81
CA PRO A 588 -8.09 -1.90 5.01
C PRO A 588 -9.14 -1.43 6.01
N GLU A 589 -8.77 -0.60 6.99
CA GLU A 589 -9.68 0.03 7.94
C GLU A 589 -10.81 0.79 7.21
N PHE A 590 -10.49 1.54 6.15
CA PHE A 590 -11.50 2.24 5.34
C PHE A 590 -12.43 1.27 4.61
N HIS A 591 -11.93 0.10 4.20
CA HIS A 591 -12.71 -0.90 3.46
C HIS A 591 -13.79 -1.52 4.36
N THR A 592 -13.43 -1.87 5.60
CA THR A 592 -14.40 -2.42 6.56
C THR A 592 -15.52 -1.44 6.86
N LEU A 593 -15.18 -0.15 6.97
CA LEU A 593 -16.15 0.93 7.16
C LEU A 593 -17.02 1.15 5.93
N LEU A 594 -16.46 1.06 4.72
CA LEU A 594 -17.21 1.11 3.47
C LEU A 594 -18.26 -0.01 3.41
N TYR A 595 -17.89 -1.24 3.79
CA TYR A 595 -18.82 -2.37 3.80
C TYR A 595 -19.96 -2.16 4.78
N ALA A 596 -19.68 -1.64 5.98
CA ALA A 596 -20.69 -1.34 6.98
C ALA A 596 -21.64 -0.23 6.51
N GLU A 597 -21.10 0.87 5.98
CA GLU A 597 -21.90 2.02 5.52
C GLU A 597 -22.72 1.70 4.27
N ALA A 598 -22.15 0.96 3.31
CA ALA A 598 -22.87 0.47 2.14
C ALA A 598 -24.05 -0.42 2.56
N ALA A 599 -23.83 -1.36 3.49
CA ALA A 599 -24.89 -2.22 3.99
C ALA A 599 -25.97 -1.43 4.74
N ARG A 600 -25.58 -0.40 5.51
CA ARG A 600 -26.52 0.49 6.20
C ARG A 600 -27.43 1.22 5.21
N ILE A 601 -26.87 1.86 4.18
CA ILE A 601 -27.67 2.59 3.17
C ILE A 601 -28.62 1.65 2.42
N ILE A 602 -28.19 0.44 2.08
CA ILE A 602 -29.04 -0.56 1.45
C ILE A 602 -30.21 -0.94 2.37
N LYS A 603 -29.95 -1.17 3.66
CA LYS A 603 -30.99 -1.52 4.65
C LYS A 603 -31.97 -0.39 4.94
N ASP A 604 -31.46 0.84 5.02
CA ASP A 604 -32.24 2.04 5.35
C ASP A 604 -33.10 2.52 4.16
N CYS A 605 -32.96 1.91 2.97
CA CYS A 605 -33.80 2.24 1.83
C CYS A 605 -35.26 1.96 2.14
N TRP A 606 -36.06 3.01 2.04
CA TRP A 606 -37.44 3.07 2.53
C TRP A 606 -38.36 1.96 2.00
N TRP A 607 -38.16 1.48 0.77
CA TRP A 607 -38.95 0.39 0.19
C TRP A 607 -38.47 -1.01 0.58
N LEU A 608 -37.26 -1.17 1.13
CA LEU A 608 -36.79 -2.41 1.77
C LEU A 608 -37.18 -2.47 3.25
N ALA A 609 -37.30 -1.32 3.91
CA ALA A 609 -37.66 -1.22 5.32
C ALA A 609 -39.18 -1.38 5.58
N ASP A 610 -40.02 -1.10 4.59
CA ASP A 610 -41.48 -1.19 4.69
C ASP A 610 -42.00 -2.58 4.33
N SER A 611 -42.24 -3.41 5.35
CA SER A 611 -42.79 -4.77 5.20
C SER A 611 -44.24 -4.83 4.70
N SER A 612 -44.93 -3.70 4.54
CA SER A 612 -46.35 -3.66 4.15
C SER A 612 -46.58 -3.68 2.63
N ARG A 613 -45.52 -3.58 1.81
CA ARG A 613 -45.65 -3.44 0.35
C ARG A 613 -45.87 -4.76 -0.40
N PRO A 614 -46.57 -4.73 -1.55
CA PRO A 614 -46.71 -5.90 -2.41
C PRO A 614 -45.35 -6.37 -2.96
N VAL A 615 -45.13 -7.68 -2.96
CA VAL A 615 -43.89 -8.32 -3.48
C VAL A 615 -43.56 -7.89 -4.92
N LYS A 616 -44.58 -7.70 -5.78
CA LYS A 616 -44.39 -7.26 -7.17
C LYS A 616 -43.84 -5.84 -7.31
N GLU A 617 -44.20 -4.93 -6.39
CA GLU A 617 -43.64 -3.57 -6.38
C GLU A 617 -42.18 -3.60 -5.95
N LEU A 618 -41.86 -4.44 -4.96
CA LEU A 618 -40.51 -4.64 -4.47
C LEU A 618 -39.59 -5.20 -5.57
N ASP A 619 -40.06 -6.20 -6.31
CA ASP A 619 -39.31 -6.81 -7.41
C ASP A 619 -39.07 -5.84 -8.56
N SER A 620 -40.08 -5.01 -8.90
CA SER A 620 -39.93 -3.95 -9.90
C SER A 620 -38.90 -2.92 -9.45
N ALA A 621 -38.96 -2.48 -8.18
CA ALA A 621 -38.02 -1.50 -7.61
C ALA A 621 -36.58 -2.02 -7.62
N VAL A 622 -36.36 -3.31 -7.30
CA VAL A 622 -35.04 -3.95 -7.38
C VAL A 622 -34.55 -4.04 -8.82
N GLY A 623 -35.43 -4.39 -9.77
CA GLY A 623 -35.13 -4.45 -11.18
C GLY A 623 -34.59 -3.11 -11.70
N TYR A 624 -35.24 -2.00 -11.35
CA TYR A 624 -34.75 -0.66 -11.67
C TYR A 624 -33.47 -0.28 -10.90
N ALA A 625 -33.42 -0.59 -9.61
CA ALA A 625 -32.29 -0.21 -8.76
C ALA A 625 -30.97 -0.88 -9.17
N LEU A 626 -31.02 -2.06 -9.79
CA LEU A 626 -29.84 -2.84 -10.20
C LEU A 626 -29.50 -2.72 -11.69
N LEU A 627 -30.17 -1.82 -12.41
CA LEU A 627 -29.82 -1.45 -13.78
C LEU A 627 -28.37 -0.99 -13.89
N ASP A 628 -27.80 -1.12 -15.09
CA ASP A 628 -26.48 -0.58 -15.38
C ASP A 628 -26.46 0.93 -15.04
N PRO A 629 -25.50 1.42 -14.24
CA PRO A 629 -25.48 2.83 -13.80
C PRO A 629 -25.40 3.83 -14.97
N THR A 630 -24.84 3.43 -16.10
CA THR A 630 -24.79 4.24 -17.31
C THR A 630 -26.19 4.41 -17.90
N TRP A 631 -26.95 3.32 -17.98
CA TRP A 631 -28.34 3.34 -18.47
C TRP A 631 -29.28 3.99 -17.46
N ALA A 632 -29.14 3.65 -16.18
CA ALA A 632 -29.93 4.23 -15.11
C ALA A 632 -29.73 5.74 -15.00
N SER A 633 -28.51 6.24 -15.22
CA SER A 633 -28.29 7.67 -15.25
C SER A 633 -28.88 8.32 -16.51
N GLN A 634 -28.70 7.73 -17.70
CA GLN A 634 -29.29 8.18 -18.96
C GLN A 634 -30.82 8.35 -18.89
N ASP A 635 -31.49 7.38 -18.26
CA ASP A 635 -32.95 7.36 -18.14
C ASP A 635 -33.48 8.06 -16.88
N ASN A 636 -32.60 8.70 -16.09
CA ASN A 636 -32.94 9.31 -14.79
C ASN A 636 -33.63 8.36 -13.80
N THR A 637 -33.26 7.08 -13.82
CA THR A 637 -33.77 6.03 -12.94
C THR A 637 -32.74 5.57 -11.89
N SER A 638 -31.60 6.26 -11.78
CA SER A 638 -30.58 5.97 -10.76
C SER A 638 -31.15 6.04 -9.34
N THR A 639 -30.77 5.05 -8.54
CA THR A 639 -31.16 4.94 -7.14
C THR A 639 -29.93 4.91 -6.25
N ALA A 640 -30.10 5.23 -4.96
CA ALA A 640 -29.03 5.11 -3.98
C ALA A 640 -28.44 3.69 -3.96
N ILE A 641 -29.27 2.64 -3.98
CA ILE A 641 -28.81 1.24 -4.02
C ILE A 641 -27.96 0.98 -5.26
N GLY A 642 -28.43 1.39 -6.44
CA GLY A 642 -27.69 1.21 -7.69
C GLY A 642 -26.33 1.89 -7.67
N ASN A 643 -26.26 3.12 -7.16
CA ASN A 643 -25.01 3.86 -7.02
C ASN A 643 -24.06 3.22 -6.01
N ILE A 644 -24.56 2.70 -4.89
CA ILE A 644 -23.75 1.99 -3.89
C ILE A 644 -23.23 0.65 -4.42
N VAL A 645 -24.07 -0.12 -5.11
CA VAL A 645 -23.62 -1.37 -5.75
C VAL A 645 -22.55 -1.10 -6.80
N ALA A 646 -22.73 -0.05 -7.61
CA ALA A 646 -21.74 0.39 -8.59
C ALA A 646 -20.42 0.86 -7.94
N LEU A 647 -20.51 1.57 -6.81
CA LEU A 647 -19.35 1.97 -6.01
C LEU A 647 -18.59 0.74 -5.52
N LEU A 648 -19.29 -0.25 -4.96
CA LEU A 648 -18.67 -1.51 -4.52
C LEU A 648 -18.00 -2.24 -5.68
N HIS A 649 -18.61 -2.28 -6.86
CA HIS A 649 -17.98 -2.89 -8.04
C HIS A 649 -16.74 -2.16 -8.50
N SER A 650 -16.78 -0.82 -8.58
CA SER A 650 -15.62 -0.01 -8.92
C SER A 650 -14.50 -0.19 -7.89
N PHE A 651 -14.84 -0.22 -6.61
CA PHE A 651 -13.91 -0.48 -5.54
C PHE A 651 -13.29 -1.89 -5.66
N PHE A 652 -14.11 -2.93 -5.80
CA PHE A 652 -13.66 -4.32 -5.95
C PHE A 652 -12.78 -4.52 -7.18
N SER A 653 -13.02 -3.83 -8.29
CA SER A 653 -12.18 -3.95 -9.49
C SER A 653 -10.76 -3.43 -9.28
N ASN A 654 -10.58 -2.49 -8.34
CA ASN A 654 -9.29 -1.85 -8.06
C ASN A 654 -8.54 -2.48 -6.87
N LEU A 655 -9.19 -3.34 -6.09
CA LEU A 655 -8.53 -4.02 -4.96
C LEU A 655 -7.43 -4.98 -5.43
N PRO A 656 -6.30 -5.10 -4.70
CA PRO A 656 -5.37 -6.22 -4.87
C PRO A 656 -6.04 -7.55 -4.46
N HIS A 657 -5.53 -8.68 -4.99
CA HIS A 657 -6.11 -10.00 -4.72
C HIS A 657 -6.21 -10.33 -3.24
N GLU A 658 -5.16 -10.04 -2.45
CA GLU A 658 -5.13 -10.27 -1.01
C GLU A 658 -6.33 -9.63 -0.29
N TRP A 659 -6.72 -8.42 -0.68
CA TRP A 659 -7.79 -7.68 0.01
C TRP A 659 -9.19 -8.10 -0.43
N LEU A 660 -9.32 -8.83 -1.55
CA LEU A 660 -10.60 -9.39 -2.00
C LEU A 660 -11.20 -10.36 -0.98
N GLU A 661 -10.38 -10.99 -0.14
CA GLU A 661 -10.89 -11.87 0.91
C GLU A 661 -11.87 -11.15 1.82
N SER A 662 -11.67 -9.86 2.11
CA SER A 662 -12.53 -9.11 3.03
C SER A 662 -13.92 -8.76 2.49
N THR A 663 -14.13 -8.83 1.17
CA THR A 663 -15.34 -8.34 0.48
C THR A 663 -16.62 -9.00 0.96
N HIS A 664 -16.56 -10.27 1.37
CA HIS A 664 -17.70 -11.02 1.90
C HIS A 664 -18.32 -10.40 3.17
N THR A 665 -17.59 -9.51 3.84
CA THR A 665 -18.04 -8.80 5.04
C THR A 665 -19.25 -7.90 4.77
N VAL A 666 -19.39 -7.34 3.56
CA VAL A 666 -20.58 -6.55 3.20
C VAL A 666 -21.87 -7.37 3.30
N ILE A 667 -21.83 -8.64 2.88
CA ILE A 667 -22.99 -9.54 2.96
C ILE A 667 -23.27 -9.95 4.40
N LYS A 668 -22.23 -10.13 5.23
CA LYS A 668 -22.41 -10.34 6.68
C LYS A 668 -23.12 -9.15 7.32
N HIS A 669 -22.77 -7.91 6.94
CA HIS A 669 -23.46 -6.72 7.42
C HIS A 669 -24.87 -6.56 6.85
N LEU A 670 -25.16 -7.10 5.67
CA LEU A 670 -26.51 -7.12 5.10
C LEU A 670 -27.47 -8.08 5.81
N ARG A 671 -26.96 -9.11 6.50
CA ARG A 671 -27.80 -10.07 7.23
C ARG A 671 -28.59 -9.41 8.38
N PRO A 672 -29.79 -9.94 8.73
CA PRO A 672 -30.47 -11.08 8.09
C PRO A 672 -30.98 -10.73 6.68
N VAL A 673 -30.92 -11.68 5.76
CA VAL A 673 -31.46 -11.55 4.40
C VAL A 673 -32.74 -12.36 4.34
N ASN A 674 -33.88 -11.70 4.27
CA ASN A 674 -35.21 -12.30 4.47
C ASN A 674 -36.15 -12.18 3.26
N SER A 675 -35.71 -11.55 2.18
CA SER A 675 -36.52 -11.31 0.97
C SER A 675 -35.74 -11.63 -0.30
N VAL A 676 -36.48 -11.96 -1.36
CA VAL A 676 -35.90 -12.19 -2.71
C VAL A 676 -35.22 -10.92 -3.23
N ALA A 677 -35.75 -9.75 -2.90
CA ALA A 677 -35.13 -8.45 -3.21
C ALA A 677 -33.71 -8.32 -2.62
N MET A 678 -33.56 -8.55 -1.31
CA MET A 678 -32.25 -8.50 -0.67
C MET A 678 -31.30 -9.60 -1.16
N LEU A 679 -31.83 -10.78 -1.49
CA LEU A 679 -31.09 -11.86 -2.12
C LEU A 679 -30.51 -11.43 -3.48
N ARG A 680 -31.31 -10.82 -4.35
CA ARG A 680 -30.84 -10.28 -5.65
C ARG A 680 -29.76 -9.22 -5.47
N ILE A 681 -29.90 -8.32 -4.49
CA ILE A 681 -28.86 -7.32 -4.17
C ILE A 681 -27.56 -8.01 -3.72
N ALA A 682 -27.63 -9.00 -2.80
CA ALA A 682 -26.46 -9.74 -2.35
C ALA A 682 -25.73 -10.46 -3.50
N PHE A 683 -26.48 -11.09 -4.39
CA PHE A 683 -25.96 -11.75 -5.58
C PHE A 683 -25.36 -10.74 -6.57
N ARG A 684 -25.97 -9.57 -6.73
CA ARG A 684 -25.45 -8.50 -7.58
C ARG A 684 -24.15 -7.90 -7.05
N ILE A 685 -23.96 -7.83 -5.72
CA ILE A 685 -22.73 -7.32 -5.11
C ILE A 685 -21.55 -8.28 -5.35
N LEU A 686 -21.69 -9.58 -5.02
CA LEU A 686 -20.57 -10.54 -5.08
C LEU A 686 -20.47 -11.33 -6.39
N GLY A 687 -21.57 -11.51 -7.11
CA GLY A 687 -21.62 -12.32 -8.34
C GLY A 687 -20.59 -11.89 -9.38
N PRO A 688 -20.47 -10.60 -9.71
CA PRO A 688 -19.46 -10.10 -10.65
C PRO A 688 -18.00 -10.33 -10.21
N LEU A 689 -17.77 -10.61 -8.92
CA LEU A 689 -16.43 -10.89 -8.40
C LEU A 689 -16.01 -12.36 -8.63
N LEU A 690 -16.96 -13.28 -8.79
CA LEU A 690 -16.68 -14.72 -8.93
C LEU A 690 -15.67 -15.06 -10.05
N PRO A 691 -15.72 -14.46 -11.26
CA PRO A 691 -14.73 -14.73 -12.30
C PRO A 691 -13.29 -14.37 -11.86
N ARG A 692 -13.14 -13.28 -11.11
CA ARG A 692 -11.84 -12.84 -10.58
C ARG A 692 -11.32 -13.77 -9.48
N LEU A 693 -12.22 -14.41 -8.73
CA LEU A 693 -11.88 -15.36 -7.67
C LEU A 693 -11.63 -16.77 -8.19
N ALA A 694 -12.04 -17.12 -9.41
CA ALA A 694 -11.95 -18.47 -9.94
C ALA A 694 -10.52 -19.05 -9.93
N PHE A 695 -9.50 -18.19 -10.04
CA PHE A 695 -8.09 -18.58 -9.93
C PHE A 695 -7.62 -18.83 -8.48
N ALA A 696 -8.34 -18.31 -7.49
CA ALA A 696 -8.12 -18.50 -6.06
C ALA A 696 -9.22 -19.39 -5.47
N ARG A 697 -9.11 -20.69 -5.78
CA ARG A 697 -10.11 -21.71 -5.45
C ARG A 697 -10.68 -21.64 -4.02
N PRO A 698 -9.87 -21.49 -2.95
CA PRO A 698 -10.42 -21.40 -1.59
C PRO A 698 -11.36 -20.20 -1.40
N LEU A 699 -10.99 -19.04 -1.93
CA LEU A 699 -11.77 -17.82 -1.81
C LEU A 699 -13.02 -17.85 -2.70
N PHE A 700 -12.92 -18.43 -3.90
CA PHE A 700 -14.08 -18.70 -4.76
C PHE A 700 -15.12 -19.57 -4.04
N MET A 701 -14.69 -20.72 -3.50
CA MET A 701 -15.58 -21.65 -2.80
C MET A 701 -16.21 -21.03 -1.55
N LYS A 702 -15.44 -20.26 -0.77
CA LYS A 702 -15.93 -19.52 0.40
C LYS A 702 -17.02 -18.51 0.01
N THR A 703 -16.82 -17.80 -1.09
CA THR A 703 -17.77 -16.79 -1.60
C THR A 703 -19.04 -17.44 -2.13
N LEU A 704 -18.91 -18.52 -2.90
CA LEU A 704 -20.05 -19.27 -3.43
C LEU A 704 -20.88 -19.91 -2.29
N ALA A 705 -20.22 -20.52 -1.30
CA ALA A 705 -20.87 -21.06 -0.12
C ALA A 705 -21.64 -19.98 0.67
N LEU A 706 -21.09 -18.76 0.77
CA LEU A 706 -21.81 -17.65 1.40
C LEU A 706 -23.07 -17.28 0.62
N LEU A 707 -23.00 -17.15 -0.71
CA LEU A 707 -24.17 -16.85 -1.54
C LEU A 707 -25.25 -17.94 -1.43
N PHE A 708 -24.85 -19.20 -1.38
CA PHE A 708 -25.78 -20.31 -1.17
C PHE A 708 -26.38 -20.34 0.24
N ASN A 709 -25.62 -19.97 1.27
CA ASN A 709 -26.17 -19.83 2.62
C ASN A 709 -27.21 -18.70 2.68
N VAL A 710 -26.98 -17.59 1.97
CA VAL A 710 -27.96 -16.49 1.87
C VAL A 710 -29.21 -16.92 1.10
N LEU A 711 -29.07 -17.78 0.08
CA LEU A 711 -30.21 -18.43 -0.59
C LEU A 711 -31.02 -19.27 0.42
N GLY A 712 -30.32 -20.04 1.28
CA GLY A 712 -30.93 -20.81 2.37
C GLY A 712 -31.59 -19.94 3.45
N ASP A 713 -31.08 -18.74 3.73
CA ASP A 713 -31.70 -17.80 4.68
C ASP A 713 -33.12 -17.39 4.22
N VAL A 714 -33.34 -17.28 2.90
CA VAL A 714 -34.63 -16.89 2.30
C VAL A 714 -35.54 -18.09 2.03
N PHE A 715 -35.02 -19.14 1.39
CA PHE A 715 -35.81 -20.28 0.91
C PHE A 715 -35.61 -21.57 1.72
N GLY A 716 -35.02 -21.47 2.91
CA GLY A 716 -34.76 -22.62 3.78
C GLY A 716 -36.03 -23.18 4.42
N LYS A 717 -35.98 -24.45 4.83
CA LYS A 717 -37.08 -25.13 5.57
C LYS A 717 -37.48 -24.42 6.86
N ASN A 718 -36.57 -23.62 7.43
CA ASN A 718 -36.76 -22.87 8.67
C ASN A 718 -37.08 -21.38 8.44
N SER A 719 -37.22 -20.91 7.20
CA SER A 719 -37.60 -19.51 6.94
C SER A 719 -39.08 -19.28 7.27
N GLN A 720 -39.45 -18.03 7.59
CA GLN A 720 -40.86 -17.68 7.85
C GLN A 720 -41.72 -18.07 6.66
N ALA A 721 -42.96 -18.52 6.91
CA ALA A 721 -43.86 -19.09 5.92
C ALA A 721 -44.21 -18.08 4.80
N SER A 722 -43.36 -18.02 3.76
CA SER A 722 -43.66 -17.32 2.52
C SER A 722 -44.57 -18.18 1.64
N PRO A 723 -45.36 -17.58 0.73
CA PRO A 723 -46.03 -18.34 -0.31
C PRO A 723 -45.04 -19.17 -1.15
N PRO A 724 -45.51 -20.27 -1.78
CA PRO A 724 -44.71 -21.03 -2.71
C PRO A 724 -44.22 -20.12 -3.85
N VAL A 725 -42.95 -20.24 -4.20
CA VAL A 725 -42.28 -19.36 -5.17
C VAL A 725 -42.38 -19.99 -6.55
N GLU A 726 -42.88 -19.25 -7.55
CA GLU A 726 -42.88 -19.72 -8.93
C GLU A 726 -41.50 -19.57 -9.57
N ALA A 727 -41.14 -20.48 -10.48
CA ALA A 727 -39.85 -20.44 -11.19
C ALA A 727 -39.63 -19.13 -11.96
N SER A 728 -40.72 -18.55 -12.48
CA SER A 728 -40.73 -17.27 -13.22
C SER A 728 -40.28 -16.08 -12.36
N GLU A 729 -40.51 -16.13 -11.04
CA GLU A 729 -40.17 -15.04 -10.11
C GLU A 729 -38.68 -15.03 -9.75
N ILE A 730 -37.98 -16.17 -9.89
CA ILE A 730 -36.58 -16.34 -9.51
C ILE A 730 -35.71 -16.89 -10.66
N ALA A 731 -36.16 -16.77 -11.90
CA ALA A 731 -35.46 -17.30 -13.07
C ALA A 731 -34.03 -16.74 -13.18
N ASP A 732 -33.84 -15.46 -12.88
CA ASP A 732 -32.54 -14.79 -12.84
C ASP A 732 -31.57 -15.42 -11.82
N ILE A 733 -32.08 -15.81 -10.66
CA ILE A 733 -31.30 -16.49 -9.60
C ILE A 733 -30.96 -17.92 -10.04
N ILE A 734 -31.90 -18.65 -10.64
CA ILE A 734 -31.66 -20.00 -11.16
C ILE A 734 -30.58 -19.97 -12.24
N ASP A 735 -30.69 -19.04 -13.20
CA ASP A 735 -29.73 -18.86 -14.28
C ASP A 735 -28.34 -18.49 -13.74
N PHE A 736 -28.28 -17.59 -12.75
CA PHE A 736 -27.03 -17.24 -12.07
C PHE A 736 -26.38 -18.46 -11.43
N LEU A 737 -27.15 -19.27 -10.68
CA LEU A 737 -26.63 -20.46 -10.00
C LEU A 737 -26.11 -21.49 -11.01
N HIS A 738 -26.83 -21.70 -12.10
CA HIS A 738 -26.38 -22.56 -13.20
C HIS A 738 -25.06 -22.06 -13.78
N HIS A 739 -24.94 -20.75 -14.02
CA HIS A 739 -23.70 -20.16 -14.53
C HIS A 739 -22.55 -20.23 -13.50
N ALA A 740 -22.84 -20.01 -12.22
CA ALA A 740 -21.87 -20.00 -11.14
C ALA A 740 -21.17 -21.34 -10.96
N VAL A 741 -21.93 -22.43 -11.08
CA VAL A 741 -21.43 -23.81 -10.97
C VAL A 741 -20.53 -24.19 -12.15
N MET A 742 -20.66 -23.50 -13.29
CA MET A 742 -19.88 -23.72 -14.50
C MET A 742 -18.60 -22.87 -14.58
N TYR A 743 -18.42 -21.87 -13.70
CA TYR A 743 -17.26 -20.95 -13.74
C TYR A 743 -15.92 -21.60 -13.40
N GLU A 744 -15.86 -22.37 -12.32
CA GLU A 744 -14.60 -22.92 -11.83
C GLU A 744 -14.26 -24.22 -12.58
N GLY A 745 -13.83 -24.07 -13.82
CA GLY A 745 -13.45 -25.18 -14.70
C GLY A 745 -12.41 -24.84 -15.76
N GLN A 746 -12.26 -23.56 -16.16
CA GLN A 746 -11.38 -23.19 -17.28
C GLN A 746 -10.61 -21.86 -17.13
N GLY A 747 -10.70 -21.14 -16.00
CA GLY A 747 -9.94 -19.89 -15.80
C GLY A 747 -10.37 -18.76 -16.75
N GLY A 748 -11.67 -18.64 -17.05
CA GLY A 748 -12.21 -17.67 -18.00
C GLY A 748 -13.74 -17.66 -18.01
N PRO A 749 -14.38 -16.86 -18.88
CA PRO A 749 -15.84 -16.88 -19.06
C PRO A 749 -16.33 -18.29 -19.42
N VAL A 750 -17.53 -18.66 -18.95
CA VAL A 750 -18.11 -19.98 -19.20
C VAL A 750 -18.22 -20.23 -20.70
N GLN A 751 -17.45 -21.19 -21.20
CA GLN A 751 -17.51 -21.68 -22.58
C GLN A 751 -18.50 -22.84 -22.69
N SER A 752 -18.98 -23.14 -23.90
CA SER A 752 -19.86 -24.29 -24.17
C SER A 752 -19.25 -25.65 -23.79
N THR A 753 -17.92 -25.72 -23.66
CA THR A 753 -17.16 -26.92 -23.25
C THR A 753 -16.89 -27.00 -21.75
N SER A 754 -17.31 -25.99 -20.97
CA SER A 754 -17.08 -25.93 -19.52
C SER A 754 -17.80 -27.09 -18.83
N LYS A 755 -17.17 -27.64 -17.81
CA LYS A 755 -17.75 -28.73 -17.01
C LYS A 755 -17.78 -28.34 -15.55
N PRO A 756 -18.86 -28.66 -14.82
CA PRO A 756 -18.93 -28.38 -13.40
C PRO A 756 -17.96 -29.30 -12.64
N LYS A 757 -17.28 -28.77 -11.62
CA LYS A 757 -16.45 -29.58 -10.72
C LYS A 757 -17.31 -30.31 -9.68
N LEU A 758 -16.88 -31.52 -9.33
CA LEU A 758 -17.55 -32.37 -8.35
C LEU A 758 -17.76 -31.68 -6.99
N GLU A 759 -16.75 -30.95 -6.50
CA GLU A 759 -16.81 -30.26 -5.21
C GLU A 759 -17.88 -29.15 -5.17
N ILE A 760 -18.09 -28.44 -6.27
CA ILE A 760 -19.10 -27.38 -6.37
C ILE A 760 -20.50 -27.99 -6.39
N LEU A 761 -20.69 -29.06 -7.17
CA LEU A 761 -21.95 -29.81 -7.19
C LEU A 761 -22.25 -30.43 -5.82
N THR A 762 -21.22 -30.87 -5.10
CA THR A 762 -21.36 -31.35 -3.72
C THR A 762 -21.84 -30.23 -2.79
N LEU A 763 -21.30 -29.02 -2.95
CA LEU A 763 -21.74 -27.84 -2.22
C LEU A 763 -23.20 -27.48 -2.54
N CYS A 764 -23.60 -27.52 -3.82
CA CYS A 764 -25.00 -27.35 -4.23
C CYS A 764 -25.90 -28.41 -3.61
N GLY A 765 -25.48 -29.68 -3.61
CA GLY A 765 -26.21 -30.79 -2.99
C GLY A 765 -26.52 -30.53 -1.52
N LYS A 766 -25.53 -30.08 -0.73
CA LYS A 766 -25.73 -29.73 0.69
C LYS A 766 -26.75 -28.60 0.88
N VAL A 767 -26.74 -27.60 0.01
CA VAL A 767 -27.68 -26.47 0.08
C VAL A 767 -29.08 -26.93 -0.29
N MET A 768 -29.21 -27.81 -1.27
CA MET A 768 -30.50 -28.38 -1.64
C MET A 768 -31.18 -29.17 -0.53
N GLU A 769 -30.44 -29.72 0.44
CA GLU A 769 -31.02 -30.43 1.59
C GLU A 769 -31.72 -29.49 2.58
N ILE A 770 -31.30 -28.21 2.63
CA ILE A 770 -31.86 -27.21 3.56
C ILE A 770 -32.96 -26.35 2.92
N LEU A 771 -33.11 -26.37 1.60
CA LEU A 771 -34.16 -25.64 0.88
C LEU A 771 -35.54 -26.30 1.03
N ARG A 772 -36.59 -25.50 0.92
CA ARG A 772 -37.97 -25.99 0.84
C ARG A 772 -38.23 -26.74 -0.48
N PRO A 773 -39.19 -27.69 -0.52
CA PRO A 773 -39.45 -28.51 -1.71
C PRO A 773 -39.81 -27.72 -2.98
N ASP A 774 -40.52 -26.60 -2.82
CA ASP A 774 -40.94 -25.70 -3.91
C ASP A 774 -39.76 -25.05 -4.63
N VAL A 775 -38.62 -24.84 -3.96
CA VAL A 775 -37.39 -24.32 -4.60
C VAL A 775 -36.41 -25.44 -4.91
N GLN A 776 -36.39 -26.50 -4.11
CA GLN A 776 -35.48 -27.63 -4.27
C GLN A 776 -35.62 -28.31 -5.64
N HIS A 777 -36.84 -28.48 -6.15
CA HIS A 777 -37.05 -29.14 -7.44
C HIS A 777 -36.48 -28.33 -8.62
N LEU A 778 -36.49 -26.98 -8.53
CA LEU A 778 -35.97 -26.09 -9.57
C LEU A 778 -34.46 -26.20 -9.74
N LEU A 779 -33.74 -26.50 -8.66
CA LEU A 779 -32.27 -26.63 -8.66
C LEU A 779 -31.79 -28.08 -8.75
N SER A 780 -32.69 -29.04 -8.94
CA SER A 780 -32.38 -30.48 -8.92
C SER A 780 -31.36 -30.93 -9.96
N HIS A 781 -31.25 -30.18 -11.06
CA HIS A 781 -30.26 -30.38 -12.11
C HIS A 781 -28.82 -30.05 -11.68
N LEU A 782 -28.61 -29.34 -10.56
CA LEU A 782 -27.29 -28.93 -10.04
C LEU A 782 -26.74 -29.90 -8.96
N LYS A 783 -26.96 -31.20 -9.15
CA LYS A 783 -26.46 -32.29 -8.27
C LYS A 783 -25.42 -33.15 -8.98
N THR A 784 -24.74 -34.00 -8.21
CA THR A 784 -23.82 -35.04 -8.73
C THR A 784 -24.53 -36.26 -9.31
N ASP A 785 -25.83 -36.17 -9.62
CA ASP A 785 -26.62 -37.30 -10.11
C ASP A 785 -26.16 -37.71 -11.53
N PRO A 786 -25.65 -38.93 -11.74
CA PRO A 786 -25.16 -39.37 -13.04
C PRO A 786 -26.26 -39.55 -14.11
N ASN A 787 -27.55 -39.48 -13.76
CA ASN A 787 -28.65 -39.78 -14.69
C ASN A 787 -29.44 -38.55 -15.18
N SER A 788 -29.54 -37.47 -14.40
CA SER A 788 -30.43 -36.33 -14.74
C SER A 788 -29.90 -34.95 -14.35
N SER A 789 -28.58 -34.76 -14.31
CA SER A 789 -27.96 -33.49 -13.91
C SER A 789 -27.08 -32.86 -15.00
N VAL A 790 -26.64 -31.62 -14.77
CA VAL A 790 -25.60 -30.96 -15.59
C VAL A 790 -24.29 -31.78 -15.59
N TYR A 791 -24.04 -32.56 -14.54
CA TYR A 791 -22.91 -33.48 -14.47
C TYR A 791 -23.05 -34.64 -15.47
N ALA A 792 -24.24 -35.24 -15.57
CA ALA A 792 -24.56 -36.31 -16.53
C ALA A 792 -24.41 -35.84 -17.99
N ALA A 793 -24.91 -34.64 -18.30
CA ALA A 793 -24.84 -34.04 -19.63
C ALA A 793 -23.41 -33.72 -20.08
N THR A 794 -22.51 -33.40 -19.14
CA THR A 794 -21.12 -33.03 -19.43
C THR A 794 -20.13 -34.21 -19.32
N HIS A 795 -20.55 -35.36 -18.78
CA HIS A 795 -19.75 -36.58 -18.62
C HIS A 795 -20.45 -37.83 -19.19
N PRO A 796 -20.72 -37.88 -20.52
CA PRO A 796 -21.52 -38.93 -21.14
C PRO A 796 -20.93 -40.35 -21.03
N LYS A 797 -19.63 -40.49 -20.74
CA LYS A 797 -18.96 -41.79 -20.55
C LYS A 797 -19.38 -42.53 -19.26
N LEU A 798 -20.04 -41.86 -18.32
CA LEU A 798 -20.58 -42.48 -17.10
C LEU A 798 -22.02 -43.01 -17.26
N VAL A 799 -22.71 -42.60 -18.34
CA VAL A 799 -24.12 -42.96 -18.60
C VAL A 799 -24.25 -44.25 -19.44
N GLN A 800 -23.13 -44.82 -19.91
CA GLN A 800 -23.13 -46.16 -20.53
C GLN A 800 -23.05 -47.26 -19.46
N ASN A 801 -24.21 -47.57 -18.87
CA ASN A 801 -24.82 -48.90 -18.82
C ASN A 801 -25.89 -48.96 -17.71
N PRO A 802 -27.15 -49.02 -18.10
CA PRO A 802 -28.03 -50.09 -17.66
C PRO A 802 -28.29 -50.99 -18.87
N SER A 803 -28.02 -52.28 -18.68
CA SER A 803 -28.28 -53.41 -19.60
C SER A 803 -29.51 -53.26 -20.49
#